data_AF-A0AAU8L8Z1-F1
#
_entry.id   AF-A0AAU8L8Z1-F1
#
_cell.length_a   1.000
_cell.length_b   1.000
_cell.length_c   1.000
_cell.angle_alpha   90.00
_cell.angle_beta   90.00
_cell.angle_gamma   90.00
#
_symmetry.space_group_name_H-M   'P 1'
#
loop_
_entity.id
_entity.type
_entity.pdbx_description
1 polymer ?
#
loop_
_entity_poly.entity_id
_entity_poly.type
_entity_poly.pdbx_seq_one_letter_code
_entity_poly.pdbx_strand_id
1 'polypeptide(L)'
;MSTQTDLAELYTTFFNRAPDAGGLTYWTDAITTGQLTLAQIAENWTTQQPEGQAAFPVTLTDAQFVEKVYGNILGRTSDADGAQYWLDQLGNGTLSRDAFALTLINGAKANTSAQGVLDNTLITNKATVGVAYADKGLNDTTLGAKVLSSVSTDAASVSGTLAILSLIPSATAGQTAAVLASANQLLTNLATLITTAPGEVADASTYLQTLASGATSSTNLVTLLDNASTLLTSAASNPAALDNPAVQGSAAVVVATPGTGGGGTPTPTFTVTEDINGVLTFGGTATGDVTFTVTNGDATFLRGGVSATPAIDVSTITDTGGATVKLAANATGLSFADATKLTSLTNVDLNNKTLSLTGVQASDVASALALTGVIAVAAAPGDAATALTLNAESLAKVSGFTNITLADTSATINTNLLALLSNTNVVAIDSTENTTAINLTAAQGILTANTDKLAAGDQITVVDTSANINSNLTALFANAKIDSIDSSQNTTALNLTAAQGILTANTDKLAAGDQITVLDTSANINNNLTALFANAKIDSIDSNENTTAINLTAAQGILTANTDKLAAGDQITVVDTSANINNNLTALFANAKIDSIDSNENTTAINLTAAQGILTANTDKLAAGDQITVVDTSANINSNLTALFANAKIDSIDSSENTTAINLTAGQGILTANTDKLAAGDQITVVDTSANINSNLTALFADAKIDSINSSEDTVAIGLTTAQATNANLLKLSADDRVTLNAAGGDSFSFLTNVDRVNTGASNVTGAASTSAAAVDGTAGNQWFFAADVGGDSTADELTFYNTATSSAQKIVLSGVTSVSLDSAGVFNLTPEVV
;
A
#
# COMPACT_ATOMS: atom_id res chain seq x y z
N MET A 1 28.22 -49.77 24.48
CA MET A 1 28.32 -48.74 23.43
C MET A 1 29.48 -47.82 23.78
N SER A 2 30.11 -47.20 22.78
CA SER A 2 31.22 -46.28 23.02
C SER A 2 30.69 -44.88 23.32
N THR A 3 31.49 -44.07 24.01
CA THR A 3 31.19 -42.64 24.27
C THR A 3 30.82 -41.88 23.00
N GLN A 4 31.45 -42.22 21.86
CA GLN A 4 31.17 -41.60 20.57
C GLN A 4 29.78 -41.98 20.02
N THR A 5 29.34 -43.22 20.22
CA THR A 5 27.98 -43.65 19.83
C THR A 5 26.94 -42.86 20.63
N ASP A 6 27.10 -42.75 21.94
CA ASP A 6 26.15 -42.03 22.79
C ASP A 6 26.08 -40.52 22.42
N LEU A 7 27.22 -39.92 22.06
CA LEU A 7 27.25 -38.55 21.54
C LEU A 7 26.59 -38.43 20.17
N ALA A 8 26.80 -39.37 19.25
CA ALA A 8 26.17 -39.36 17.93
C ALA A 8 24.63 -39.48 18.02
N GLU A 9 24.12 -40.28 18.96
CA GLU A 9 22.68 -40.35 19.29
C GLU A 9 22.17 -39.00 19.80
N LEU A 10 22.94 -38.33 20.67
CA LEU A 10 22.58 -37.01 21.19
C LEU A 10 22.57 -35.94 20.09
N TYR A 11 23.58 -35.92 19.22
CA TYR A 11 23.67 -35.02 18.07
C TYR A 11 22.47 -35.20 17.12
N THR A 12 22.11 -36.45 16.84
CA THR A 12 20.91 -36.79 16.07
C THR A 12 19.66 -36.21 16.73
N THR A 13 19.53 -36.39 18.04
CA THR A 13 18.34 -36.01 18.81
C THR A 13 18.11 -34.49 18.83
N PHE A 14 19.16 -33.70 19.08
CA PHE A 14 19.02 -32.25 19.15
C PHE A 14 19.14 -31.56 17.78
N PHE A 15 20.07 -31.98 16.94
CA PHE A 15 20.43 -31.21 15.74
C PHE A 15 19.98 -31.87 14.42
N ASN A 16 19.45 -33.10 14.47
CA ASN A 16 19.08 -33.88 13.29
C ASN A 16 20.21 -33.99 12.25
N ARG A 17 21.46 -34.06 12.72
CA ARG A 17 22.66 -34.22 11.89
C ARG A 17 23.70 -35.08 12.58
N ALA A 18 24.59 -35.66 11.78
CA ALA A 18 25.78 -36.33 12.28
C ALA A 18 26.69 -35.33 13.03
N PRO A 19 27.43 -35.79 14.05
CA PRO A 19 28.42 -34.96 14.70
C PRO A 19 29.53 -34.57 13.73
N ASP A 20 29.95 -33.32 13.74
CA ASP A 20 31.17 -32.90 13.04
C ASP A 20 32.40 -33.46 13.76
N ALA A 21 33.48 -33.69 13.01
CA ALA A 21 34.70 -34.33 13.53
C ALA A 21 35.32 -33.57 14.71
N GLY A 22 35.36 -32.23 14.62
CA GLY A 22 35.85 -31.37 15.70
C GLY A 22 35.00 -31.46 16.96
N GLY A 23 33.67 -31.35 16.81
CA GLY A 23 32.71 -31.46 17.88
C GLY A 23 32.72 -32.84 18.55
N LEU A 24 32.69 -33.93 17.79
CA LEU A 24 32.73 -35.29 18.36
C LEU A 24 33.98 -35.50 19.21
N THR A 25 35.13 -35.03 18.72
CA THR A 25 36.42 -35.11 19.43
C THR A 25 36.35 -34.31 20.72
N TYR A 26 35.92 -33.05 20.67
CA TYR A 26 35.83 -32.17 21.83
C TYR A 26 34.93 -32.74 22.93
N TRP A 27 33.71 -33.18 22.58
CA TRP A 27 32.76 -33.71 23.56
C TRP A 27 33.19 -35.08 24.08
N THR A 28 33.83 -35.91 23.25
CA THR A 28 34.41 -37.19 23.70
C THR A 28 35.54 -36.94 24.70
N ASP A 29 36.42 -35.97 24.45
CA ASP A 29 37.48 -35.58 25.37
C ASP A 29 36.91 -35.03 26.69
N ALA A 30 35.86 -34.21 26.63
CA ALA A 30 35.19 -33.69 27.82
C ALA A 30 34.61 -34.82 28.71
N ILE A 31 34.04 -35.86 28.10
CA ILE A 31 33.53 -37.03 28.84
C ILE A 31 34.67 -37.89 29.38
N THR A 32 35.66 -38.22 28.53
CA THR A 32 36.73 -39.16 28.91
C THR A 32 37.70 -38.58 29.93
N THR A 33 37.87 -37.24 29.95
CA THR A 33 38.64 -36.52 30.99
C THR A 33 37.82 -36.21 32.25
N GLY A 34 36.52 -36.55 32.27
CA GLY A 34 35.64 -36.33 33.41
C GLY A 34 35.25 -34.86 33.65
N GLN A 35 35.44 -33.98 32.65
CA GLN A 35 35.05 -32.56 32.75
C GLN A 35 33.53 -32.38 32.69
N LEU A 36 32.85 -33.15 31.86
CA LEU A 36 31.40 -33.12 31.70
C LEU A 36 30.83 -34.54 31.56
N THR A 37 29.64 -34.76 32.07
CA THR A 37 28.84 -35.96 31.81
C THR A 37 27.99 -35.79 30.56
N LEU A 38 27.50 -36.89 29.97
CA LEU A 38 26.59 -36.84 28.82
C LEU A 38 25.33 -36.00 29.11
N ALA A 39 24.81 -36.06 30.34
CA ALA A 39 23.67 -35.25 30.78
C ALA A 39 24.02 -33.75 30.83
N GLN A 40 25.20 -33.38 31.34
CA GLN A 40 25.65 -31.98 31.36
C GLN A 40 25.93 -31.45 29.94
N ILE A 41 26.29 -32.30 28.99
CA ILE A 41 26.43 -31.93 27.58
C ILE A 41 25.05 -31.64 26.96
N ALA A 42 24.04 -32.49 27.24
CA ALA A 42 22.66 -32.25 26.80
C ALA A 42 22.09 -30.93 27.38
N GLU A 43 22.35 -30.66 28.66
CA GLU A 43 22.02 -29.38 29.30
C GLU A 43 22.77 -28.22 28.64
N ASN A 44 24.07 -28.36 28.40
CA ASN A 44 24.87 -27.32 27.75
C ASN A 44 24.37 -26.99 26.34
N TRP A 45 23.96 -27.98 25.55
CA TRP A 45 23.46 -27.77 24.19
C TRP A 45 22.14 -26.99 24.17
N THR A 46 21.25 -27.24 25.12
CA THR A 46 19.97 -26.53 25.19
C THR A 46 20.08 -25.14 25.82
N THR A 47 21.05 -24.92 26.71
CA THR A 47 21.17 -23.68 27.49
C THR A 47 22.25 -22.72 27.01
N GLN A 48 23.35 -23.21 26.42
CA GLN A 48 24.54 -22.42 26.10
C GLN A 48 24.96 -22.45 24.63
N GLN A 49 24.65 -23.51 23.87
CA GLN A 49 25.06 -23.59 22.46
C GLN A 49 24.09 -22.82 21.55
N PRO A 50 24.57 -21.89 20.70
CA PRO A 50 23.72 -21.15 19.78
C PRO A 50 22.91 -22.03 18.83
N GLU A 51 23.51 -23.12 18.34
CA GLU A 51 22.84 -24.09 17.48
C GLU A 51 21.65 -24.77 18.20
N GLY A 52 21.81 -25.09 19.48
CA GLY A 52 20.76 -25.73 20.27
C GLY A 52 19.65 -24.76 20.69
N GLN A 53 20.00 -23.52 21.02
CA GLN A 53 19.01 -22.46 21.24
C GLN A 53 18.23 -22.12 19.97
N ALA A 54 18.86 -22.21 18.79
CA ALA A 54 18.18 -22.05 17.50
C ALA A 54 17.30 -23.26 17.16
N ALA A 55 17.77 -24.48 17.45
CA ALA A 55 16.99 -25.70 17.23
C ALA A 55 15.80 -25.80 18.19
N PHE A 56 15.93 -25.34 19.44
CA PHE A 56 14.90 -25.39 20.46
C PHE A 56 14.79 -24.04 21.18
N PRO A 57 14.16 -23.04 20.56
CA PRO A 57 13.99 -21.73 21.18
C PRO A 57 13.11 -21.85 22.43
N VAL A 58 13.30 -20.93 23.37
CA VAL A 58 12.50 -20.86 24.61
C VAL A 58 10.99 -20.70 24.36
N THR A 59 10.62 -20.24 23.17
CA THR A 59 9.23 -20.08 22.72
C THR A 59 8.61 -21.40 22.22
N LEU A 60 9.39 -22.46 22.02
CA LEU A 60 8.91 -23.76 21.59
C LEU A 60 8.10 -24.39 22.73
N THR A 61 6.86 -24.79 22.48
CA THR A 61 6.02 -25.49 23.47
C THR A 61 6.55 -26.90 23.76
N ASP A 62 6.20 -27.48 24.90
CA ASP A 62 6.62 -28.85 25.22
C ASP A 62 6.08 -29.88 24.22
N ALA A 63 4.87 -29.67 23.68
CA ALA A 63 4.32 -30.52 22.62
C ALA A 63 5.15 -30.44 21.33
N GLN A 64 5.50 -29.23 20.90
CA GLN A 64 6.38 -29.06 19.73
C GLN A 64 7.79 -29.59 19.97
N PHE A 65 8.29 -29.48 21.20
CA PHE A 65 9.58 -30.02 21.61
C PHE A 65 9.60 -31.55 21.53
N VAL A 66 8.59 -32.22 22.11
CA VAL A 66 8.44 -33.68 22.06
C VAL A 66 8.35 -34.17 20.62
N GLU A 67 7.47 -33.57 19.79
CA GLU A 67 7.33 -33.98 18.39
C GLU A 67 8.61 -33.77 17.57
N LYS A 68 9.32 -32.66 17.79
CA LYS A 68 10.58 -32.39 17.09
C LYS A 68 11.66 -33.41 17.45
N VAL A 69 11.79 -33.73 18.74
CA VAL A 69 12.74 -34.74 19.20
C VAL A 69 12.37 -36.13 18.66
N TYR A 70 11.09 -36.51 18.69
CA TYR A 70 10.59 -37.75 18.09
C TYR A 70 10.91 -37.86 16.59
N GLY A 71 10.66 -36.80 15.83
CA GLY A 71 10.99 -36.75 14.41
C GLY A 71 12.49 -36.89 14.14
N ASN A 72 13.32 -36.21 14.92
CA ASN A 72 14.78 -36.24 14.76
C ASN A 72 15.38 -37.63 15.02
N ILE A 73 15.12 -38.22 16.20
CA ILE A 73 15.79 -39.47 16.62
C ILE A 73 15.05 -40.72 16.16
N LEU A 74 13.71 -40.73 16.22
CA LEU A 74 12.89 -41.92 15.91
C LEU A 74 12.32 -41.91 14.49
N GLY A 75 12.39 -40.79 13.76
CA GLY A 75 11.90 -40.70 12.38
C GLY A 75 10.39 -40.88 12.23
N ARG A 76 9.63 -40.68 13.30
CA ARG A 76 8.16 -40.85 13.37
C ARG A 76 7.54 -39.84 14.33
N THR A 77 6.25 -39.58 14.18
CA THR A 77 5.48 -38.81 15.17
C THR A 77 5.30 -39.61 16.45
N SER A 78 5.10 -38.92 17.56
CA SER A 78 4.80 -39.61 18.82
C SER A 78 3.41 -40.26 18.78
N ASP A 79 3.27 -41.41 19.45
CA ASP A 79 1.97 -42.02 19.70
C ASP A 79 1.25 -41.27 20.83
N ALA A 80 -0.09 -41.26 20.81
CA ALA A 80 -0.88 -40.43 21.71
C ALA A 80 -0.55 -40.67 23.20
N ASP A 81 -0.36 -41.93 23.60
CA ASP A 81 -0.07 -42.30 24.98
C ASP A 81 1.36 -41.90 25.38
N GLY A 82 2.34 -42.11 24.49
CA GLY A 82 3.72 -41.65 24.67
C GLY A 82 3.82 -40.13 24.74
N ALA A 83 3.14 -39.40 23.83
CA ALA A 83 3.07 -37.95 23.83
C ALA A 83 2.57 -37.42 25.18
N GLN A 84 1.44 -37.96 25.65
CA GLN A 84 0.83 -37.56 26.91
C GLN A 84 1.74 -37.86 28.10
N TYR A 85 2.37 -39.05 28.12
CA TYR A 85 3.33 -39.40 29.16
C TYR A 85 4.46 -38.37 29.25
N TRP A 86 5.06 -38.00 28.11
CA TRP A 86 6.17 -37.05 28.09
C TRP A 86 5.74 -35.63 28.44
N LEU A 87 4.57 -35.20 27.98
CA LEU A 87 3.99 -33.91 28.35
C LEU A 87 3.71 -33.83 29.85
N ASP A 88 3.25 -34.91 30.47
CA ASP A 88 3.05 -34.96 31.92
C ASP A 88 4.40 -34.90 32.67
N GLN A 89 5.45 -35.55 32.18
CA GLN A 89 6.78 -35.48 32.81
C GLN A 89 7.39 -34.08 32.72
N LEU A 90 7.27 -33.41 31.57
CA LEU A 90 7.78 -32.06 31.34
C LEU A 90 6.95 -31.00 32.08
N GLY A 91 5.62 -31.06 31.96
CA GLY A 91 4.70 -30.09 32.56
C GLY A 91 4.68 -30.12 34.09
N ASN A 92 4.91 -31.29 34.70
CA ASN A 92 5.06 -31.41 36.15
C ASN A 92 6.48 -31.08 36.65
N GLY A 93 7.41 -30.70 35.76
CA GLY A 93 8.81 -30.42 36.10
C GLY A 93 9.58 -31.64 36.62
N THR A 94 9.07 -32.85 36.35
CA THR A 94 9.71 -34.13 36.77
C THR A 94 10.91 -34.45 35.88
N LEU A 95 10.87 -34.03 34.61
CA LEU A 95 12.01 -34.04 33.69
C LEU A 95 12.21 -32.64 33.11
N SER A 96 13.46 -32.22 33.01
CA SER A 96 13.87 -31.09 32.17
C SER A 96 13.95 -31.53 30.70
N ARG A 97 13.93 -30.56 29.77
CA ARG A 97 14.00 -30.84 28.32
C ARG A 97 15.30 -31.55 27.93
N ASP A 98 16.41 -31.22 28.56
CA ASP A 98 17.71 -31.88 28.42
C ASP A 98 17.68 -33.34 28.93
N ALA A 99 17.08 -33.58 30.10
CA ALA A 99 16.95 -34.93 30.66
C ALA A 99 15.96 -35.81 29.88
N PHE A 100 14.92 -35.21 29.29
CA PHE A 100 13.96 -35.91 28.43
C PHE A 100 14.66 -36.58 27.23
N ALA A 101 15.56 -35.89 26.54
CA ALA A 101 16.24 -36.42 25.37
C ALA A 101 17.01 -37.73 25.68
N LEU A 102 17.78 -37.74 26.76
CA LEU A 102 18.48 -38.95 27.23
C LEU A 102 17.52 -40.06 27.65
N THR A 103 16.43 -39.69 28.34
CA THR A 103 15.43 -40.65 28.83
C THR A 103 14.69 -41.30 27.67
N LEU A 104 14.37 -40.54 26.61
CA LEU A 104 13.74 -41.05 25.40
C LEU A 104 14.65 -42.04 24.67
N ILE A 105 15.93 -41.70 24.44
CA ILE A 105 16.90 -42.59 23.77
C ILE A 105 17.02 -43.91 24.53
N ASN A 106 17.23 -43.83 25.85
CA ASN A 106 17.34 -45.02 26.69
C ASN A 106 16.05 -45.85 26.72
N GLY A 107 14.89 -45.18 26.78
CA GLY A 107 13.57 -45.82 26.72
C GLY A 107 13.34 -46.55 25.39
N ALA A 108 13.66 -45.90 24.26
CA ALA A 108 13.55 -46.50 22.94
C ALA A 108 14.45 -47.73 22.77
N LYS A 109 15.70 -47.66 23.25
CA LYS A 109 16.67 -48.77 23.18
C LYS A 109 16.29 -49.96 24.08
N ALA A 110 15.58 -49.72 25.17
CA ALA A 110 15.10 -50.75 26.09
C ALA A 110 13.72 -51.34 25.69
N ASN A 111 13.01 -50.70 24.75
CA ASN A 111 11.66 -51.10 24.36
C ASN A 111 11.70 -52.33 23.44
N THR A 112 11.07 -53.43 23.91
CA THR A 112 11.04 -54.73 23.20
C THR A 112 9.78 -54.93 22.35
N SER A 113 8.89 -53.93 22.26
CA SER A 113 7.77 -53.95 21.31
C SER A 113 8.27 -53.95 19.86
N ALA A 114 7.42 -54.35 18.91
CA ALA A 114 7.78 -54.35 17.49
C ALA A 114 8.26 -52.95 17.02
N GLN A 115 7.60 -51.88 17.45
CA GLN A 115 8.04 -50.52 17.16
C GLN A 115 9.32 -50.15 17.91
N GLY A 116 9.47 -50.56 19.17
CA GLY A 116 10.69 -50.32 19.95
C GLY A 116 11.93 -50.95 19.34
N VAL A 117 11.80 -52.14 18.74
CA VAL A 117 12.89 -52.77 17.98
C VAL A 117 13.28 -51.92 16.76
N LEU A 118 12.30 -51.42 16.00
CA LEU A 118 12.55 -50.53 14.85
C LEU A 118 13.22 -49.22 15.29
N ASP A 119 12.74 -48.61 16.37
CA ASP A 119 13.29 -47.38 16.94
C ASP A 119 14.76 -47.59 17.38
N ASN A 120 15.04 -48.66 18.13
CA ASN A 120 16.40 -49.02 18.54
C ASN A 120 17.32 -49.27 17.34
N THR A 121 16.84 -49.97 16.31
CA THR A 121 17.59 -50.20 15.08
C THR A 121 17.91 -48.89 14.37
N LEU A 122 16.94 -47.98 14.22
CA LEU A 122 17.17 -46.69 13.57
C LEU A 122 18.17 -45.82 14.34
N ILE A 123 18.05 -45.76 15.67
CA ILE A 123 18.99 -45.04 16.55
C ILE A 123 20.41 -45.58 16.33
N THR A 124 20.57 -46.90 16.39
CA THR A 124 21.86 -47.56 16.21
C THR A 124 22.45 -47.30 14.81
N ASN A 125 21.61 -47.35 13.78
CA ASN A 125 22.01 -47.13 12.39
C ASN A 125 22.48 -45.67 12.18
N LYS A 126 21.72 -44.68 12.67
CA LYS A 126 22.08 -43.27 12.63
C LYS A 126 23.38 -42.98 13.40
N ALA A 127 23.54 -43.56 14.58
CA ALA A 127 24.76 -43.42 15.36
C ALA A 127 25.98 -44.03 14.64
N THR A 128 25.81 -45.19 13.98
CA THR A 128 26.87 -45.86 13.23
C THR A 128 27.39 -44.99 12.09
N VAL A 129 26.50 -44.45 11.25
CA VAL A 129 26.92 -43.58 10.14
C VAL A 129 27.37 -42.20 10.61
N GLY A 130 26.84 -41.71 11.74
CA GLY A 130 27.24 -40.45 12.34
C GLY A 130 28.68 -40.48 12.88
N VAL A 131 29.07 -41.57 13.53
CA VAL A 131 30.47 -41.78 13.95
C VAL A 131 31.37 -41.95 12.73
N ALA A 132 30.96 -42.74 11.72
CA ALA A 132 31.74 -42.91 10.49
C ALA A 132 31.96 -41.59 9.72
N TYR A 133 30.99 -40.67 9.77
CA TYR A 133 31.12 -39.34 9.21
C TYR A 133 32.19 -38.50 9.92
N ALA A 134 32.17 -38.49 11.25
CA ALA A 134 33.16 -37.80 12.06
C ALA A 134 34.57 -38.42 11.93
N ASP A 135 34.67 -39.75 11.86
CA ASP A 135 35.94 -40.48 11.67
C ASP A 135 36.62 -40.15 10.34
N LYS A 136 35.86 -39.66 9.35
CA LYS A 136 36.39 -39.14 8.08
C LYS A 136 36.98 -37.73 8.19
N GLY A 137 36.89 -37.08 9.35
CA GLY A 137 37.37 -35.72 9.55
C GLY A 137 36.43 -34.65 8.97
N LEU A 138 35.17 -35.00 8.68
CA LEU A 138 34.20 -34.12 8.03
C LEU A 138 33.52 -33.19 9.04
N ASN A 139 33.33 -31.91 8.66
CA ASN A 139 32.77 -30.88 9.52
C ASN A 139 31.59 -30.12 8.89
N ASP A 140 31.13 -30.53 7.71
CA ASP A 140 30.00 -29.90 7.01
C ASP A 140 28.67 -30.33 7.67
N THR A 141 27.93 -29.39 8.22
CA THR A 141 26.67 -29.69 8.91
C THR A 141 25.54 -30.09 7.96
N THR A 142 25.56 -29.60 6.71
CA THR A 142 24.58 -29.95 5.67
C THR A 142 24.80 -31.39 5.22
N LEU A 143 26.05 -31.76 4.96
CA LEU A 143 26.43 -33.13 4.63
C LEU A 143 26.11 -34.07 5.80
N GLY A 144 26.39 -33.65 7.05
CA GLY A 144 26.06 -34.41 8.25
C GLY A 144 24.56 -34.68 8.42
N ALA A 145 23.69 -33.74 8.03
CA ALA A 145 22.24 -33.96 8.00
C ALA A 145 21.86 -34.98 6.90
N LYS A 146 22.48 -34.90 5.72
CA LYS A 146 22.24 -35.85 4.63
C LYS A 146 22.65 -37.27 4.98
N VAL A 147 23.78 -37.45 5.67
CA VAL A 147 24.21 -38.75 6.19
C VAL A 147 23.11 -39.41 7.04
N LEU A 148 22.50 -38.68 7.97
CA LEU A 148 21.42 -39.25 8.80
C LEU A 148 20.13 -39.51 8.04
N SER A 149 19.80 -38.69 7.04
CA SER A 149 18.62 -38.92 6.18
C SER A 149 18.78 -40.10 5.22
N SER A 150 20.03 -40.53 4.96
CA SER A 150 20.35 -41.65 4.06
C SER A 150 20.31 -43.03 4.73
N VAL A 151 19.82 -43.14 5.97
CA VAL A 151 19.69 -44.40 6.71
C VAL A 151 18.27 -44.65 7.20
N SER A 152 17.86 -45.91 7.18
CA SER A 152 16.58 -46.41 7.71
C SER A 152 16.82 -47.58 8.68
N THR A 153 15.78 -48.32 9.03
CA THR A 153 15.90 -49.58 9.78
C THR A 153 16.51 -50.72 8.96
N ASP A 154 16.64 -50.55 7.64
CA ASP A 154 17.28 -51.52 6.75
C ASP A 154 18.80 -51.45 6.84
N ALA A 155 19.45 -52.58 7.12
CA ALA A 155 20.91 -52.70 7.16
C ALA A 155 21.57 -52.35 5.80
N ALA A 156 20.88 -52.56 4.68
CA ALA A 156 21.40 -52.19 3.36
C ALA A 156 21.61 -50.67 3.22
N SER A 157 20.72 -49.86 3.81
CA SER A 157 20.86 -48.39 3.81
C SER A 157 22.13 -47.95 4.54
N VAL A 158 22.44 -48.58 5.68
CA VAL A 158 23.66 -48.33 6.45
C VAL A 158 24.90 -48.68 5.63
N SER A 159 24.93 -49.88 5.03
CA SER A 159 26.05 -50.31 4.19
C SER A 159 26.25 -49.40 2.97
N GLY A 160 25.17 -48.91 2.37
CA GLY A 160 25.23 -47.95 1.26
C GLY A 160 25.81 -46.59 1.69
N THR A 161 25.32 -46.03 2.80
CA THR A 161 25.84 -44.78 3.36
C THR A 161 27.30 -44.89 3.78
N LEU A 162 27.69 -45.99 4.43
CA LEU A 162 29.09 -46.26 4.80
C LEU A 162 29.98 -46.39 3.56
N ALA A 163 29.49 -47.02 2.49
CA ALA A 163 30.23 -47.11 1.23
C ALA A 163 30.46 -45.71 0.62
N ILE A 164 29.45 -44.83 0.62
CA ILE A 164 29.61 -43.44 0.16
C ILE A 164 30.62 -42.69 1.02
N LEU A 165 30.51 -42.77 2.35
CA LEU A 165 31.47 -42.15 3.27
C LEU A 165 32.89 -42.68 3.05
N SER A 166 33.04 -43.98 2.75
CA SER A 166 34.34 -44.59 2.53
C SER A 166 35.06 -44.03 1.29
N LEU A 167 34.30 -43.62 0.26
CA LEU A 167 34.81 -42.99 -0.97
C LEU A 167 35.30 -41.55 -0.73
N ILE A 168 34.86 -40.89 0.35
CA ILE A 168 35.37 -39.57 0.71
C ILE A 168 36.77 -39.72 1.33
N PRO A 169 37.79 -38.97 0.84
CA PRO A 169 39.13 -39.01 1.40
C PRO A 169 39.17 -38.51 2.85
N SER A 170 39.88 -39.21 3.74
CA SER A 170 40.10 -38.76 5.12
C SER A 170 41.04 -37.56 5.23
N ALA A 171 41.89 -37.34 4.23
CA ALA A 171 42.79 -36.18 4.19
C ALA A 171 42.03 -34.95 3.68
N THR A 172 42.11 -33.84 4.41
CA THR A 172 41.45 -32.57 4.06
C THR A 172 41.76 -32.11 2.63
N ALA A 173 42.98 -32.35 2.13
CA ALA A 173 43.37 -32.02 0.76
C ALA A 173 42.55 -32.76 -0.32
N GLY A 174 42.02 -33.95 0.00
CA GLY A 174 41.15 -34.73 -0.90
C GLY A 174 39.66 -34.41 -0.74
N GLN A 175 39.27 -33.67 0.29
CA GLN A 175 37.90 -33.22 0.54
C GLN A 175 37.61 -31.93 -0.24
N THR A 176 37.79 -31.97 -1.56
CA THR A 176 37.54 -30.80 -2.41
C THR A 176 36.04 -30.48 -2.44
N ALA A 177 35.69 -29.21 -2.70
CA ALA A 177 34.29 -28.79 -2.80
C ALA A 177 33.50 -29.63 -3.82
N ALA A 178 34.12 -30.04 -4.93
CA ALA A 178 33.49 -30.89 -5.94
C ALA A 178 33.19 -32.31 -5.41
N VAL A 179 34.12 -32.93 -4.69
CA VAL A 179 33.92 -34.26 -4.09
C VAL A 179 32.83 -34.22 -3.01
N LEU A 180 32.84 -33.19 -2.16
CA LEU A 180 31.82 -33.02 -1.12
C LEU A 180 30.44 -32.73 -1.72
N ALA A 181 30.35 -31.92 -2.77
CA ALA A 181 29.10 -31.67 -3.48
C ALA A 181 28.54 -32.95 -4.14
N SER A 182 29.40 -33.74 -4.80
CA SER A 182 29.00 -35.00 -5.43
C SER A 182 28.55 -36.04 -4.39
N ALA A 183 29.25 -36.15 -3.26
CA ALA A 183 28.87 -37.01 -2.16
C ALA A 183 27.54 -36.57 -1.51
N ASN A 184 27.33 -35.27 -1.33
CA ASN A 184 26.08 -34.71 -0.82
C ASN A 184 24.89 -35.03 -1.74
N GLN A 185 25.09 -34.91 -3.06
CA GLN A 185 24.07 -35.27 -4.05
C GLN A 185 23.77 -36.77 -4.02
N LEU A 186 24.81 -37.61 -3.95
CA LEU A 186 24.63 -39.06 -3.90
C LEU A 186 23.90 -39.51 -2.62
N LEU A 187 24.23 -38.94 -1.46
CA LEU A 187 23.50 -39.18 -0.20
C LEU A 187 22.04 -38.73 -0.29
N THR A 188 21.78 -37.61 -0.97
CA THR A 188 20.41 -37.11 -1.21
C THR A 188 19.61 -38.09 -2.09
N ASN A 189 20.23 -38.64 -3.13
CA ASN A 189 19.57 -39.60 -4.01
C ASN A 189 19.37 -40.96 -3.32
N LEU A 190 20.30 -41.39 -2.46
CA LEU A 190 20.12 -42.58 -1.62
C LEU A 190 18.96 -42.39 -0.61
N ALA A 191 18.89 -41.24 0.07
CA ALA A 191 17.78 -40.90 0.95
C ALA A 191 16.44 -40.91 0.19
N THR A 192 16.42 -40.38 -1.03
CA THR A 192 15.23 -40.42 -1.90
C THR A 192 14.84 -41.86 -2.22
N LEU A 193 15.79 -42.68 -2.67
CA LEU A 193 15.55 -44.08 -3.03
C LEU A 193 14.98 -44.90 -1.86
N ILE A 194 15.48 -44.68 -0.64
CA ILE A 194 14.95 -45.32 0.58
C ILE A 194 13.45 -45.07 0.76
N THR A 195 12.98 -43.87 0.39
CA THR A 195 11.57 -43.50 0.51
C THR A 195 10.73 -43.87 -0.71
N THR A 196 11.27 -43.78 -1.93
CA THR A 196 10.51 -43.93 -3.17
C THR A 196 10.55 -45.36 -3.75
N ALA A 197 11.63 -46.09 -3.55
CA ALA A 197 11.83 -47.43 -4.08
C ALA A 197 12.61 -48.31 -3.07
N PRO A 198 12.03 -48.62 -1.88
CA PRO A 198 12.72 -49.34 -0.81
C PRO A 198 13.20 -50.75 -1.22
N GLY A 199 12.58 -51.37 -2.24
CA GLY A 199 13.02 -52.65 -2.79
C GLY A 199 14.41 -52.62 -3.44
N GLU A 200 14.84 -51.44 -3.91
CA GLU A 200 16.10 -51.25 -4.63
C GLU A 200 17.28 -50.90 -3.69
N VAL A 201 17.02 -50.71 -2.39
CA VAL A 201 18.05 -50.27 -1.43
C VAL A 201 19.14 -51.33 -1.27
N ALA A 202 18.79 -52.63 -1.35
CA ALA A 202 19.74 -53.73 -1.32
C ALA A 202 20.67 -53.73 -2.55
N ASP A 203 20.12 -53.45 -3.74
CA ASP A 203 20.89 -53.41 -4.98
C ASP A 203 21.75 -52.14 -5.06
N ALA A 204 21.21 -50.99 -4.65
CA ALA A 204 21.96 -49.75 -4.51
C ALA A 204 23.12 -49.91 -3.52
N SER A 205 22.89 -50.58 -2.39
CA SER A 205 23.92 -50.89 -1.41
C SER A 205 25.02 -51.79 -2.00
N THR A 206 24.65 -52.80 -2.77
CA THR A 206 25.60 -53.69 -3.46
C THR A 206 26.43 -52.94 -4.50
N TYR A 207 25.79 -52.07 -5.29
CA TYR A 207 26.45 -51.20 -6.26
C TYR A 207 27.47 -50.27 -5.57
N LEU A 208 27.03 -49.54 -4.54
CA LEU A 208 27.88 -48.59 -3.80
C LEU A 208 29.06 -49.27 -3.09
N GLN A 209 28.84 -50.44 -2.48
CA GLN A 209 29.92 -51.23 -1.89
C GLN A 209 30.93 -51.70 -2.95
N THR A 210 30.44 -52.05 -4.14
CA THR A 210 31.33 -52.38 -5.27
C THR A 210 32.16 -51.18 -5.68
N LEU A 211 31.57 -49.97 -5.76
CA LEU A 211 32.32 -48.74 -6.03
C LEU A 211 33.41 -48.50 -4.98
N ALA A 212 33.04 -48.58 -3.71
CA ALA A 212 33.95 -48.37 -2.58
C ALA A 212 35.13 -49.36 -2.59
N SER A 213 34.86 -50.64 -2.87
CA SER A 213 35.89 -51.67 -2.93
C SER A 213 36.79 -51.59 -4.17
N GLY A 214 36.27 -51.08 -5.28
CA GLY A 214 36.99 -50.97 -6.54
C GLY A 214 37.75 -49.65 -6.72
N ALA A 215 37.36 -48.59 -6.02
CA ALA A 215 38.02 -47.29 -6.10
C ALA A 215 39.48 -47.36 -5.62
N THR A 216 40.37 -46.75 -6.37
CA THR A 216 41.81 -46.66 -6.09
C THR A 216 42.25 -45.20 -6.03
N SER A 217 43.52 -44.94 -5.70
CA SER A 217 44.09 -43.59 -5.74
C SER A 217 44.08 -42.93 -7.12
N SER A 218 43.90 -43.71 -8.20
CA SER A 218 43.81 -43.23 -9.57
C SER A 218 42.38 -42.98 -10.05
N THR A 219 41.39 -43.27 -9.21
CA THR A 219 39.97 -43.11 -9.55
C THR A 219 39.55 -41.65 -9.43
N ASN A 220 38.92 -41.10 -10.46
CA ASN A 220 38.26 -39.80 -10.42
C ASN A 220 36.98 -39.91 -9.59
N LEU A 221 37.06 -39.51 -8.33
CA LEU A 221 35.96 -39.61 -7.36
C LEU A 221 34.73 -38.79 -7.76
N VAL A 222 34.91 -37.62 -8.40
CA VAL A 222 33.77 -36.79 -8.85
C VAL A 222 32.97 -37.54 -9.91
N THR A 223 33.65 -38.03 -10.95
CA THR A 223 33.00 -38.84 -12.00
C THR A 223 32.34 -40.09 -11.44
N LEU A 224 32.99 -40.78 -10.49
CA LEU A 224 32.43 -41.98 -9.86
C LEU A 224 31.15 -41.67 -9.08
N LEU A 225 31.18 -40.62 -8.26
CA LEU A 225 30.05 -40.20 -7.41
C LEU A 225 28.89 -39.65 -8.26
N ASP A 226 29.17 -38.89 -9.32
CA ASP A 226 28.15 -38.35 -10.23
C ASP A 226 27.46 -39.45 -11.07
N ASN A 227 28.24 -40.44 -11.53
CA ASN A 227 27.68 -41.61 -12.22
C ASN A 227 26.78 -42.42 -11.28
N ALA A 228 27.23 -42.64 -10.04
CA ALA A 228 26.43 -43.30 -9.02
C ALA A 228 25.14 -42.51 -8.71
N SER A 229 25.25 -41.19 -8.62
CA SER A 229 24.14 -40.28 -8.37
C SER A 229 23.09 -40.37 -9.47
N THR A 230 23.52 -40.38 -10.73
CA THR A 230 22.65 -40.52 -11.91
C THR A 230 21.94 -41.88 -11.94
N LEU A 231 22.66 -42.95 -11.58
CA LEU A 231 22.09 -44.29 -11.53
C LEU A 231 21.03 -44.42 -10.44
N LEU A 232 21.28 -43.90 -9.23
CA LEU A 232 20.31 -43.92 -8.14
C LEU A 232 19.06 -43.07 -8.46
N THR A 233 19.21 -41.94 -9.15
CA THR A 233 18.07 -41.17 -9.68
C THR A 233 17.25 -41.99 -10.68
N SER A 234 17.93 -42.71 -11.58
CA SER A 234 17.26 -43.56 -12.56
C SER A 234 16.50 -44.70 -11.87
N ALA A 235 17.14 -45.34 -10.88
CA ALA A 235 16.55 -46.43 -10.10
C ALA A 235 15.31 -46.02 -9.31
N ALA A 236 15.23 -44.76 -8.87
CA ALA A 236 14.04 -44.24 -8.18
C ALA A 236 12.78 -44.24 -9.05
N SER A 237 12.91 -44.25 -10.37
CA SER A 237 11.78 -44.29 -11.34
C SER A 237 11.73 -45.56 -12.19
N ASN A 238 12.85 -46.28 -12.30
CA ASN A 238 12.99 -47.51 -13.06
C ASN A 238 13.82 -48.53 -12.26
N PRO A 239 13.16 -49.45 -11.52
CA PRO A 239 13.84 -50.50 -10.75
C PRO A 239 14.90 -51.28 -11.53
N ALA A 240 14.65 -51.59 -12.81
CA ALA A 240 15.60 -52.31 -13.66
C ALA A 240 16.91 -51.54 -13.92
N ALA A 241 17.01 -50.27 -13.54
CA ALA A 241 18.24 -49.51 -13.65
C ALA A 241 19.37 -50.07 -12.76
N LEU A 242 19.05 -50.70 -11.62
CA LEU A 242 20.03 -51.33 -10.73
C LEU A 242 20.18 -52.85 -10.94
N ASP A 243 19.61 -53.40 -12.02
CA ASP A 243 19.77 -54.82 -12.33
C ASP A 243 21.27 -55.16 -12.51
N ASN A 244 21.69 -56.21 -11.80
CA ASN A 244 23.09 -56.68 -11.76
C ASN A 244 24.07 -55.63 -11.17
N PRO A 245 23.81 -55.16 -9.93
CA PRO A 245 24.46 -53.97 -9.37
C PRO A 245 25.97 -54.12 -9.17
N ALA A 246 26.45 -55.35 -8.91
CA ALA A 246 27.89 -55.62 -8.79
C ALA A 246 28.65 -55.46 -10.13
N VAL A 247 28.03 -55.85 -11.25
CA VAL A 247 28.63 -55.69 -12.58
C VAL A 247 28.61 -54.22 -12.99
N GLN A 248 27.49 -53.53 -12.76
CA GLN A 248 27.38 -52.10 -13.00
C GLN A 248 28.39 -51.31 -12.17
N GLY A 249 28.58 -51.67 -10.90
CA GLY A 249 29.54 -51.03 -10.01
C GLY A 249 30.98 -51.22 -10.49
N SER A 250 31.33 -52.45 -10.89
CA SER A 250 32.66 -52.74 -11.45
C SER A 250 32.93 -51.94 -12.73
N ALA A 251 31.93 -51.81 -13.61
CA ALA A 251 32.03 -51.02 -14.82
C ALA A 251 32.19 -49.52 -14.52
N ALA A 252 31.43 -48.99 -13.56
CA ALA A 252 31.52 -47.58 -13.15
C ALA A 252 32.91 -47.23 -12.58
N VAL A 253 33.51 -48.13 -11.80
CA VAL A 253 34.88 -47.99 -11.30
C VAL A 253 35.89 -47.94 -12.46
N VAL A 254 35.73 -48.81 -13.46
CA VAL A 254 36.61 -48.82 -14.65
C VAL A 254 36.49 -47.51 -15.43
N VAL A 255 35.26 -47.01 -15.64
CA VAL A 255 35.00 -45.72 -16.30
C VAL A 255 35.66 -44.57 -15.54
N ALA A 256 35.59 -44.59 -14.21
CA ALA A 256 36.15 -43.54 -13.37
C ALA A 256 37.67 -43.70 -13.13
N THR A 257 38.32 -44.78 -13.54
CA THR A 257 39.76 -45.04 -13.31
C THR A 257 40.50 -45.23 -14.64
N PRO A 258 40.86 -44.16 -15.36
CA PRO A 258 41.58 -44.28 -16.61
C PRO A 258 42.97 -44.86 -16.39
N GLY A 259 43.27 -46.00 -17.02
CA GLY A 259 44.60 -46.59 -17.00
C GLY A 259 45.59 -45.81 -17.88
N THR A 260 46.81 -45.60 -17.37
CA THR A 260 47.95 -45.16 -18.17
C THR A 260 48.42 -46.30 -19.10
N GLY A 261 47.87 -46.36 -20.31
CA GLY A 261 48.49 -46.98 -21.49
C GLY A 261 48.35 -48.51 -21.71
N GLY A 262 47.58 -48.89 -22.75
CA GLY A 262 48.02 -49.80 -23.83
C GLY A 262 47.69 -51.31 -23.80
N GLY A 263 46.61 -51.71 -24.50
CA GLY A 263 46.34 -53.07 -25.03
C GLY A 263 45.07 -53.74 -24.47
N GLY A 264 43.84 -53.47 -24.92
CA GLY A 264 43.31 -53.69 -26.28
C GLY A 264 41.95 -54.41 -26.20
N THR A 265 40.85 -53.68 -25.95
CA THR A 265 39.47 -54.08 -26.30
C THR A 265 39.36 -54.05 -27.83
N PRO A 266 38.64 -54.98 -28.50
CA PRO A 266 38.51 -54.97 -29.96
C PRO A 266 38.17 -53.55 -30.43
N THR A 267 38.96 -53.04 -31.38
CA THR A 267 38.77 -51.71 -31.94
C THR A 267 37.29 -51.56 -32.28
N PRO A 268 36.55 -50.66 -31.62
CA PRO A 268 35.16 -50.45 -31.95
C PRO A 268 35.10 -50.13 -33.45
N THR A 269 34.25 -50.87 -34.18
CA THR A 269 34.11 -50.70 -35.63
C THR A 269 32.93 -49.79 -35.90
N PHE A 270 33.03 -48.96 -36.92
CA PHE A 270 31.92 -48.16 -37.41
C PHE A 270 31.89 -48.28 -38.93
N THR A 271 30.74 -48.69 -39.47
CA THR A 271 30.54 -48.84 -40.93
C THR A 271 29.36 -47.99 -41.34
N VAL A 272 29.48 -47.32 -42.47
CA VAL A 272 28.37 -46.61 -43.11
C VAL A 272 28.23 -47.17 -44.52
N THR A 273 27.04 -47.65 -44.85
CA THR A 273 26.72 -48.16 -46.19
C THR A 273 25.55 -47.39 -46.76
N GLU A 274 25.68 -46.93 -47.99
CA GLU A 274 24.61 -46.29 -48.75
C GLU A 274 23.92 -47.34 -49.64
N ASP A 275 22.59 -47.34 -49.65
CA ASP A 275 21.82 -48.16 -50.59
C ASP A 275 21.52 -47.41 -51.90
N ILE A 276 20.88 -48.10 -52.85
CA ILE A 276 20.56 -47.53 -54.18
C ILE A 276 19.57 -46.35 -54.14
N ASN A 277 18.98 -46.08 -52.98
CA ASN A 277 18.01 -45.01 -52.75
C ASN A 277 18.62 -43.86 -51.92
N GLY A 278 19.92 -43.88 -51.64
CA GLY A 278 20.61 -42.87 -50.84
C GLY A 278 20.39 -43.00 -49.34
N VAL A 279 19.98 -44.19 -48.85
CA VAL A 279 19.79 -44.44 -47.41
C VAL A 279 21.11 -44.87 -46.79
N LEU A 280 21.59 -44.07 -45.82
CA LEU A 280 22.78 -44.38 -45.05
C LEU A 280 22.41 -45.30 -43.87
N THR A 281 22.94 -46.53 -43.91
CA THR A 281 22.81 -47.51 -42.83
C THR A 281 24.08 -47.51 -41.99
N PHE A 282 23.93 -47.34 -40.68
CA PHE A 282 25.02 -47.27 -39.72
C PHE A 282 25.16 -48.61 -38.96
N GLY A 283 26.33 -49.23 -39.01
CA GLY A 283 26.63 -50.51 -38.38
C GLY A 283 27.96 -50.50 -37.60
N GLY A 284 28.30 -51.65 -37.00
CA GLY A 284 29.53 -51.83 -36.20
C GLY A 284 29.29 -51.81 -34.68
N THR A 285 30.38 -51.89 -33.92
CA THR A 285 30.39 -52.04 -32.45
C THR A 285 30.66 -50.75 -31.68
N ALA A 286 30.95 -49.64 -32.38
CA ALA A 286 31.10 -48.33 -31.75
C ALA A 286 29.78 -47.85 -31.14
N THR A 287 29.85 -47.28 -29.93
CA THR A 287 28.72 -46.73 -29.17
C THR A 287 28.90 -45.23 -28.95
N GLY A 288 27.80 -44.51 -28.71
CA GLY A 288 27.80 -43.05 -28.58
C GLY A 288 27.26 -42.36 -29.83
N ASP A 289 27.29 -41.03 -29.81
CA ASP A 289 26.70 -40.20 -30.84
C ASP A 289 27.41 -40.37 -32.19
N VAL A 290 26.64 -40.36 -33.28
CA VAL A 290 27.19 -40.27 -34.63
C VAL A 290 27.48 -38.81 -34.93
N THR A 291 28.76 -38.49 -35.01
CA THR A 291 29.26 -37.19 -35.46
C THR A 291 29.54 -37.29 -36.96
N PHE A 292 29.14 -36.31 -37.75
CA PHE A 292 29.61 -36.21 -39.14
C PHE A 292 30.26 -34.85 -39.37
N THR A 293 31.29 -34.81 -40.20
CA THR A 293 32.03 -33.60 -40.52
C THR A 293 32.28 -33.55 -42.01
N VAL A 294 31.90 -32.45 -42.64
CA VAL A 294 32.14 -32.23 -44.08
C VAL A 294 33.37 -31.34 -44.22
N THR A 295 34.39 -31.80 -44.94
CA THR A 295 35.60 -31.02 -45.23
C THR A 295 35.89 -31.10 -46.72
N ASN A 296 35.97 -29.96 -47.42
CA ASN A 296 36.25 -29.87 -48.86
C ASN A 296 35.35 -30.72 -49.77
N GLY A 297 34.09 -30.91 -49.38
CA GLY A 297 33.13 -31.71 -50.14
C GLY A 297 33.08 -33.18 -49.72
N ASP A 298 33.98 -33.67 -48.85
CA ASP A 298 34.00 -35.04 -48.34
C ASP A 298 33.35 -35.15 -46.95
N ALA A 299 32.41 -36.10 -46.77
CA ALA A 299 31.74 -36.36 -45.50
C ALA A 299 32.44 -37.48 -44.73
N THR A 300 32.93 -37.15 -43.55
CA THR A 300 33.51 -38.09 -42.60
C THR A 300 32.49 -38.38 -41.50
N PHE A 301 32.31 -39.66 -41.14
CA PHE A 301 31.42 -40.08 -40.08
C PHE A 301 32.23 -40.71 -38.94
N LEU A 302 31.92 -40.32 -37.71
CA LEU A 302 32.47 -40.86 -36.48
C LEU A 302 31.34 -41.33 -35.57
N ARG A 303 31.58 -42.35 -34.76
CA ARG A 303 30.70 -42.73 -33.65
C ARG A 303 31.51 -42.93 -32.39
N GLY A 304 31.29 -42.10 -31.37
CA GLY A 304 32.11 -42.14 -30.15
C GLY A 304 33.62 -42.03 -30.42
N GLY A 305 34.01 -41.27 -31.44
CA GLY A 305 35.42 -41.08 -31.86
C GLY A 305 35.98 -42.08 -32.88
N VAL A 306 35.21 -43.08 -33.31
CA VAL A 306 35.65 -44.10 -34.31
C VAL A 306 35.20 -43.70 -35.73
N SER A 307 36.13 -43.59 -36.68
CA SER A 307 35.83 -43.29 -38.09
C SER A 307 35.16 -44.44 -38.86
N ALA A 308 34.24 -44.10 -39.76
CA ALA A 308 33.56 -45.05 -40.63
C ALA A 308 34.49 -45.71 -41.66
N THR A 309 34.28 -47.00 -41.94
CA THR A 309 34.95 -47.74 -43.03
C THR A 309 33.94 -48.53 -43.89
N PRO A 310 34.03 -48.48 -45.24
CA PRO A 310 34.90 -47.60 -46.05
C PRO A 310 34.50 -46.13 -45.92
N ALA A 311 35.42 -45.22 -46.25
CA ALA A 311 35.11 -43.80 -46.37
C ALA A 311 34.13 -43.61 -47.53
N ILE A 312 33.01 -42.93 -47.29
CA ILE A 312 32.04 -42.62 -48.34
C ILE A 312 32.58 -41.41 -49.13
N ASP A 313 32.91 -41.63 -50.40
CA ASP A 313 33.24 -40.57 -51.34
C ASP A 313 31.95 -39.89 -51.80
N VAL A 314 31.59 -38.82 -51.11
CA VAL A 314 30.38 -38.04 -51.37
C VAL A 314 30.47 -37.20 -52.65
N SER A 315 31.63 -37.13 -53.32
CA SER A 315 31.71 -36.60 -54.68
C SER A 315 30.98 -37.49 -55.70
N THR A 316 30.65 -38.74 -55.32
CA THR A 316 29.84 -39.67 -56.11
C THR A 316 28.33 -39.52 -55.88
N ILE A 317 27.90 -38.73 -54.87
CA ILE A 317 26.50 -38.33 -54.69
C ILE A 317 26.17 -37.33 -55.79
N THR A 318 25.80 -37.87 -56.95
CA THR A 318 25.29 -37.07 -58.05
C THR A 318 23.86 -36.69 -57.73
N ASP A 319 23.61 -35.38 -57.67
CA ASP A 319 22.26 -34.81 -57.65
C ASP A 319 21.45 -35.40 -58.82
N THR A 320 20.72 -36.46 -58.51
CA THR A 320 19.74 -37.08 -59.39
C THR A 320 18.37 -36.69 -58.86
N GLY A 321 18.14 -35.39 -58.69
CA GLY A 321 16.80 -34.81 -58.64
C GLY A 321 15.88 -35.45 -57.60
N GLY A 322 16.01 -35.02 -56.35
CA GLY A 322 14.93 -35.13 -55.36
C GLY A 322 14.91 -36.36 -54.46
N ALA A 323 15.96 -37.19 -54.42
CA ALA A 323 16.06 -38.23 -53.39
C ALA A 323 16.47 -37.60 -52.04
N THR A 324 15.61 -37.72 -51.04
CA THR A 324 15.88 -37.26 -49.66
C THR A 324 16.87 -38.21 -48.99
N VAL A 325 18.00 -37.71 -48.50
CA VAL A 325 18.93 -38.51 -47.68
C VAL A 325 18.23 -38.82 -46.36
N LYS A 326 17.88 -40.10 -46.15
CA LYS A 326 17.17 -40.57 -44.95
C LYS A 326 18.11 -41.32 -44.02
N LEU A 327 18.12 -40.94 -42.75
CA LEU A 327 18.87 -41.66 -41.72
C LEU A 327 18.11 -42.92 -41.26
N ALA A 328 18.82 -44.05 -41.18
CA ALA A 328 18.26 -45.31 -40.70
C ALA A 328 17.74 -45.21 -39.24
N ALA A 329 16.72 -46.01 -38.90
CA ALA A 329 16.01 -45.93 -37.61
C ALA A 329 16.89 -46.15 -36.36
N ASN A 330 18.05 -46.78 -36.53
CA ASN A 330 19.03 -47.11 -35.48
C ASN A 330 20.05 -45.98 -35.21
N ALA A 331 19.96 -44.83 -35.88
CA ALA A 331 20.74 -43.65 -35.55
C ALA A 331 20.20 -43.00 -34.25
N THR A 332 21.08 -42.84 -33.26
CA THR A 332 20.80 -42.18 -31.97
C THR A 332 21.91 -41.17 -31.68
N GLY A 333 21.56 -39.97 -31.21
CA GLY A 333 22.51 -38.92 -30.85
C GLY A 333 23.29 -38.39 -32.04
N LEU A 334 22.72 -37.44 -32.77
CA LEU A 334 23.42 -36.79 -33.89
C LEU A 334 24.03 -35.50 -33.36
N SER A 335 25.33 -35.30 -33.57
CA SER A 335 26.02 -34.07 -33.15
C SER A 335 26.90 -33.53 -34.28
N PHE A 336 26.87 -32.22 -34.50
CA PHE A 336 27.76 -31.53 -35.43
C PHE A 336 28.76 -30.68 -34.64
N ALA A 337 30.05 -31.03 -34.77
CA ALA A 337 31.11 -30.48 -33.93
C ALA A 337 31.57 -29.07 -34.31
N ASP A 338 31.26 -28.59 -35.52
CA ASP A 338 31.67 -27.26 -36.01
C ASP A 338 30.67 -26.72 -37.05
N ALA A 339 29.57 -26.12 -36.57
CA ALA A 339 28.46 -25.65 -37.40
C ALA A 339 28.83 -24.61 -38.48
N THR A 340 29.98 -23.93 -38.34
CA THR A 340 30.47 -22.92 -39.30
C THR A 340 30.79 -23.51 -40.68
N LYS A 341 31.01 -24.83 -40.78
CA LYS A 341 31.32 -25.54 -42.03
C LYS A 341 30.10 -26.06 -42.77
N LEU A 342 28.90 -25.87 -42.24
CA LEU A 342 27.65 -26.35 -42.83
C LEU A 342 27.10 -25.33 -43.85
N THR A 343 27.69 -25.29 -45.06
CA THR A 343 27.39 -24.24 -46.05
C THR A 343 26.26 -24.56 -47.03
N SER A 344 25.89 -25.84 -47.22
CA SER A 344 24.86 -26.23 -48.21
C SER A 344 24.22 -27.62 -48.00
N LEU A 345 23.76 -27.95 -46.79
CA LEU A 345 22.98 -29.19 -46.59
C LEU A 345 21.53 -28.97 -47.02
N THR A 346 21.16 -29.44 -48.21
CA THR A 346 19.77 -29.46 -48.72
C THR A 346 19.29 -30.90 -48.84
N ASN A 347 17.98 -31.14 -48.63
CA ASN A 347 17.32 -32.45 -48.82
C ASN A 347 17.75 -33.60 -47.87
N VAL A 348 17.95 -33.30 -46.58
CA VAL A 348 18.22 -34.31 -45.53
C VAL A 348 17.00 -34.45 -44.60
N ASP A 349 16.52 -35.69 -44.43
CA ASP A 349 15.41 -36.07 -43.52
C ASP A 349 15.98 -36.83 -42.32
N LEU A 350 15.86 -36.19 -41.14
CA LEU A 350 16.37 -36.72 -39.87
C LEU A 350 15.51 -37.85 -39.29
N ASN A 351 14.40 -38.22 -39.94
CA ASN A 351 13.53 -39.34 -39.54
C ASN A 351 13.12 -39.27 -38.05
N ASN A 352 12.69 -38.08 -37.60
CA ASN A 352 12.30 -37.73 -36.23
C ASN A 352 13.41 -37.88 -35.16
N LYS A 353 14.70 -37.87 -35.54
CA LYS A 353 15.83 -37.87 -34.60
C LYS A 353 16.34 -36.45 -34.32
N THR A 354 16.89 -36.24 -33.13
CA THR A 354 17.47 -34.96 -32.69
C THR A 354 18.89 -34.77 -33.23
N LEU A 355 19.13 -33.64 -33.90
CA LEU A 355 20.45 -33.13 -34.26
C LEU A 355 20.89 -32.04 -33.27
N SER A 356 21.99 -32.28 -32.57
CA SER A 356 22.64 -31.34 -31.67
C SER A 356 23.71 -30.56 -32.43
N LEU A 357 23.69 -29.24 -32.35
CA LEU A 357 24.70 -28.37 -32.95
C LEU A 357 25.50 -27.71 -31.83
N THR A 358 26.82 -27.92 -31.81
CA THR A 358 27.72 -27.36 -30.79
C THR A 358 28.67 -26.34 -31.43
N GLY A 359 28.99 -25.25 -30.72
CA GLY A 359 29.93 -24.21 -31.19
C GLY A 359 29.34 -23.23 -32.21
N VAL A 360 28.05 -22.93 -32.12
CA VAL A 360 27.30 -22.11 -33.10
C VAL A 360 27.39 -20.62 -32.73
N GLN A 361 27.77 -19.74 -33.67
CA GLN A 361 27.55 -18.29 -33.54
C GLN A 361 26.24 -17.87 -34.23
N ALA A 362 25.67 -16.72 -33.85
CA ALA A 362 24.36 -16.25 -34.35
C ALA A 362 24.27 -16.14 -35.89
N SER A 363 25.39 -15.95 -36.59
CA SER A 363 25.47 -15.95 -38.07
C SER A 363 25.32 -17.33 -38.72
N ASP A 364 25.56 -18.41 -37.96
CA ASP A 364 25.70 -19.78 -38.48
C ASP A 364 24.36 -20.54 -38.47
N VAL A 365 23.38 -20.04 -37.70
CA VAL A 365 22.03 -20.63 -37.58
C VAL A 365 21.22 -20.43 -38.87
N ALA A 366 21.44 -19.33 -39.60
CA ALA A 366 20.75 -19.02 -40.86
C ALA A 366 20.97 -20.09 -41.94
N SER A 367 22.16 -20.70 -41.96
CA SER A 367 22.59 -21.74 -42.90
C SER A 367 22.00 -23.13 -42.58
N ALA A 368 21.70 -23.39 -41.30
CA ALA A 368 21.23 -24.68 -40.79
C ALA A 368 19.70 -24.89 -40.92
N LEU A 369 18.94 -23.85 -41.23
CA LEU A 369 17.46 -23.86 -41.26
C LEU A 369 16.85 -24.42 -42.56
N ALA A 370 17.63 -25.10 -43.41
CA ALA A 370 17.17 -25.80 -44.61
C ALA A 370 16.92 -27.31 -44.39
N LEU A 371 17.12 -27.82 -43.18
CA LEU A 371 16.91 -29.23 -42.81
C LEU A 371 15.48 -29.51 -42.33
N THR A 372 14.93 -30.67 -42.69
CA THR A 372 13.65 -31.18 -42.19
C THR A 372 13.86 -32.12 -40.99
N GLY A 373 13.56 -31.68 -39.75
CA GLY A 373 13.63 -32.49 -38.51
C GLY A 373 13.85 -31.69 -37.20
N VAL A 374 14.09 -32.40 -36.07
CA VAL A 374 14.31 -31.80 -34.73
C VAL A 374 15.79 -31.41 -34.54
N ILE A 375 16.06 -30.13 -34.32
CA ILE A 375 17.34 -29.46 -34.09
C ILE A 375 17.35 -28.84 -32.68
N ALA A 376 18.25 -29.30 -31.81
CA ALA A 376 18.47 -28.70 -30.50
C ALA A 376 19.76 -27.86 -30.56
N VAL A 377 19.68 -26.58 -30.17
CA VAL A 377 20.86 -25.71 -30.08
C VAL A 377 21.16 -25.46 -28.61
N ALA A 378 22.31 -25.94 -28.14
CA ALA A 378 22.79 -25.72 -26.78
C ALA A 378 24.03 -24.81 -26.83
N ALA A 379 24.02 -23.72 -26.04
CA ALA A 379 25.20 -22.89 -25.85
C ALA A 379 26.26 -23.64 -25.03
N ALA A 380 27.54 -23.45 -25.35
CA ALA A 380 28.64 -24.06 -24.60
C ALA A 380 28.77 -23.45 -23.19
N PRO A 381 29.18 -24.22 -22.17
CA PRO A 381 29.45 -23.67 -20.84
C PRO A 381 30.75 -22.85 -20.89
N GLY A 382 30.65 -21.52 -20.80
CA GLY A 382 31.81 -20.63 -20.65
C GLY A 382 31.89 -19.43 -21.60
N ASP A 383 31.06 -19.36 -22.62
CA ASP A 383 30.89 -18.13 -23.41
C ASP A 383 29.84 -17.23 -22.75
N ALA A 384 30.12 -15.93 -22.63
CA ALA A 384 29.11 -14.95 -22.22
C ALA A 384 27.90 -15.11 -23.16
N ALA A 385 26.75 -15.45 -22.58
CA ALA A 385 25.53 -15.89 -23.24
C ALA A 385 25.22 -15.09 -24.53
N THR A 386 25.59 -15.63 -25.68
CA THR A 386 25.02 -15.25 -26.98
C THR A 386 23.84 -16.17 -27.23
N ALA A 387 22.70 -15.75 -26.70
CA ALA A 387 21.43 -16.39 -26.96
C ALA A 387 21.00 -16.20 -28.43
N LEU A 388 20.10 -17.09 -28.85
CA LEU A 388 19.72 -17.32 -30.24
C LEU A 388 18.93 -16.11 -30.79
N THR A 389 19.54 -15.29 -31.65
CA THR A 389 18.80 -14.20 -32.33
C THR A 389 17.86 -14.78 -33.40
N LEU A 390 16.59 -14.98 -33.05
CA LEU A 390 15.54 -15.40 -33.97
C LEU A 390 14.76 -14.18 -34.47
N ASN A 391 15.01 -13.76 -35.72
CA ASN A 391 14.08 -12.84 -36.40
C ASN A 391 12.80 -13.58 -36.82
N ALA A 392 11.74 -12.85 -37.22
CA ALA A 392 10.45 -13.43 -37.61
C ALA A 392 10.57 -14.48 -38.75
N GLU A 393 11.59 -14.35 -39.61
CA GLU A 393 11.89 -15.25 -40.72
C GLU A 393 12.60 -16.54 -40.28
N SER A 394 13.42 -16.46 -39.23
CA SER A 394 14.07 -17.61 -38.57
C SER A 394 13.07 -18.37 -37.69
N LEU A 395 12.16 -17.68 -36.99
CA LEU A 395 11.12 -18.31 -36.17
C LEU A 395 10.13 -19.14 -37.02
N ALA A 396 9.83 -18.70 -38.24
CA ALA A 396 9.00 -19.45 -39.20
C ALA A 396 9.63 -20.77 -39.66
N LYS A 397 10.96 -20.89 -39.58
CA LYS A 397 11.72 -22.10 -39.92
C LYS A 397 11.87 -23.07 -38.73
N VAL A 398 11.46 -22.65 -37.53
CA VAL A 398 11.31 -23.50 -36.31
C VAL A 398 9.86 -24.04 -36.20
N SER A 399 9.09 -24.02 -37.28
CA SER A 399 7.66 -24.38 -37.32
C SER A 399 7.35 -25.88 -37.07
N GLY A 400 8.37 -26.73 -36.90
CA GLY A 400 8.23 -28.15 -36.55
C GLY A 400 8.44 -28.50 -35.07
N PHE A 401 8.82 -27.53 -34.23
CA PHE A 401 9.14 -27.75 -32.82
C PHE A 401 7.96 -27.37 -31.92
N THR A 402 7.76 -28.09 -30.82
CA THR A 402 6.77 -27.77 -29.78
C THR A 402 7.49 -27.61 -28.42
N ASN A 403 6.91 -26.86 -27.48
CA ASN A 403 7.45 -26.63 -26.13
C ASN A 403 8.84 -25.93 -26.08
N ILE A 404 9.00 -24.85 -26.83
CA ILE A 404 10.20 -24.02 -26.89
C ILE A 404 10.30 -23.14 -25.63
N THR A 405 11.42 -23.23 -24.92
CA THR A 405 11.81 -22.31 -23.83
C THR A 405 12.99 -21.46 -24.30
N LEU A 406 12.95 -20.16 -24.05
CA LEU A 406 13.94 -19.19 -24.50
C LEU A 406 14.55 -18.46 -23.30
N ALA A 407 15.87 -18.28 -23.31
CA ALA A 407 16.59 -17.46 -22.33
C ALA A 407 17.55 -16.52 -23.07
N ASP A 408 17.43 -15.20 -22.87
CA ASP A 408 18.24 -14.17 -23.57
C ASP A 408 18.26 -12.86 -22.76
N THR A 409 19.08 -11.91 -23.17
CA THR A 409 19.07 -10.50 -22.76
C THR A 409 17.70 -9.85 -22.98
N SER A 410 17.27 -8.98 -22.05
CA SER A 410 15.99 -8.25 -22.18
C SER A 410 15.90 -7.43 -23.48
N ALA A 411 17.04 -6.91 -23.96
CA ALA A 411 17.10 -6.14 -25.21
C ALA A 411 16.73 -6.99 -26.44
N THR A 412 17.22 -8.23 -26.51
CA THR A 412 16.95 -9.15 -27.62
C THR A 412 15.54 -9.71 -27.54
N ILE A 413 15.07 -10.00 -26.32
CA ILE A 413 13.67 -10.36 -26.06
C ILE A 413 12.74 -9.26 -26.55
N ASN A 414 12.95 -8.00 -26.13
CA ASN A 414 12.13 -6.86 -26.52
C ASN A 414 12.06 -6.64 -28.02
N THR A 415 13.19 -6.82 -28.73
CA THR A 415 13.25 -6.67 -30.19
C THR A 415 12.34 -7.68 -30.92
N ASN A 416 12.15 -8.88 -30.35
CA ASN A 416 11.41 -9.97 -30.98
C ASN A 416 10.11 -10.35 -30.26
N LEU A 417 9.74 -9.63 -29.19
CA LEU A 417 8.75 -10.06 -28.20
C LEU A 417 7.39 -10.41 -28.82
N LEU A 418 6.90 -9.60 -29.76
CA LEU A 418 5.62 -9.85 -30.43
C LEU A 418 5.60 -11.19 -31.18
N ALA A 419 6.70 -11.55 -31.85
CA ALA A 419 6.83 -12.81 -32.56
C ALA A 419 6.93 -14.00 -31.59
N LEU A 420 7.63 -13.82 -30.47
CA LEU A 420 7.76 -14.85 -29.43
C LEU A 420 6.42 -15.13 -28.73
N LEU A 421 5.71 -14.08 -28.34
CA LEU A 421 4.43 -14.20 -27.65
C LEU A 421 3.33 -14.78 -28.54
N SER A 422 3.30 -14.44 -29.83
CA SER A 422 2.33 -14.99 -30.79
C SER A 422 2.60 -16.43 -31.22
N ASN A 423 3.82 -16.96 -31.00
CA ASN A 423 4.16 -18.32 -31.38
C ASN A 423 3.64 -19.34 -30.35
N THR A 424 2.71 -20.21 -30.77
CA THR A 424 2.10 -21.24 -29.90
C THR A 424 3.08 -22.29 -29.39
N ASN A 425 4.21 -22.46 -30.07
CA ASN A 425 5.22 -23.43 -29.68
C ASN A 425 6.16 -22.87 -28.62
N VAL A 426 6.22 -21.55 -28.42
CA VAL A 426 6.97 -20.92 -27.32
C VAL A 426 6.12 -20.97 -26.06
N VAL A 427 6.62 -21.65 -25.03
CA VAL A 427 5.93 -21.87 -23.74
C VAL A 427 6.57 -21.10 -22.59
N ALA A 428 7.85 -20.71 -22.71
CA ALA A 428 8.56 -19.93 -21.70
C ALA A 428 9.63 -19.02 -22.33
N ILE A 429 9.79 -17.82 -21.77
CA ILE A 429 10.72 -16.76 -22.12
C ILE A 429 11.24 -16.22 -20.80
N ASP A 430 12.55 -16.20 -20.63
CA ASP A 430 13.23 -15.79 -19.41
C ASP A 430 14.35 -14.81 -19.76
N SER A 431 14.42 -13.66 -19.08
CA SER A 431 15.56 -12.76 -19.26
C SER A 431 16.75 -13.23 -18.46
N THR A 432 17.95 -13.21 -19.05
CA THR A 432 19.20 -13.36 -18.28
C THR A 432 19.53 -12.10 -17.45
N GLU A 433 18.82 -11.01 -17.70
CA GLU A 433 18.97 -9.70 -17.07
C GLU A 433 17.68 -9.32 -16.34
N ASN A 434 17.23 -10.14 -15.39
CA ASN A 434 15.99 -9.99 -14.59
C ASN A 434 15.63 -8.56 -14.14
N THR A 435 16.60 -7.64 -14.05
CA THR A 435 16.44 -6.24 -13.67
C THR A 435 16.19 -5.27 -14.83
N THR A 436 16.39 -5.68 -16.07
CA THR A 436 16.15 -4.87 -17.28
C THR A 436 14.76 -5.20 -17.82
N ALA A 437 13.89 -4.21 -17.91
CA ALA A 437 12.48 -4.44 -18.25
C ALA A 437 12.24 -5.13 -19.61
N ILE A 438 11.33 -6.12 -19.61
CA ILE A 438 10.65 -6.62 -20.80
C ILE A 438 9.40 -5.74 -21.04
N ASN A 439 9.30 -5.13 -22.22
CA ASN A 439 8.29 -4.14 -22.57
C ASN A 439 7.12 -4.77 -23.34
N LEU A 440 6.02 -5.01 -22.63
CA LEU A 440 4.75 -5.49 -23.20
C LEU A 440 3.88 -4.34 -23.71
N THR A 441 2.95 -4.67 -24.61
CA THR A 441 1.84 -3.77 -25.00
C THR A 441 0.55 -4.14 -24.27
N ALA A 442 -0.32 -3.16 -24.05
CA ALA A 442 -1.60 -3.31 -23.37
C ALA A 442 -2.66 -3.84 -24.34
N ALA A 443 -2.63 -5.15 -24.63
CA ALA A 443 -3.58 -5.80 -25.54
C ALA A 443 -4.59 -6.71 -24.81
N GLN A 444 -5.88 -6.40 -24.93
CA GLN A 444 -6.96 -7.18 -24.33
C GLN A 444 -7.07 -8.57 -24.98
N GLY A 445 -7.14 -9.63 -24.16
CA GLY A 445 -7.48 -10.99 -24.59
C GLY A 445 -6.31 -11.97 -24.68
N ILE A 446 -5.07 -11.49 -24.66
CA ILE A 446 -3.86 -12.33 -24.61
C ILE A 446 -2.92 -11.98 -23.45
N LEU A 447 -3.23 -10.96 -22.63
CA LEU A 447 -2.36 -10.48 -21.58
C LEU A 447 -1.91 -11.61 -20.63
N THR A 448 -2.85 -12.38 -20.09
CA THR A 448 -2.52 -13.54 -19.23
C THR A 448 -1.67 -14.55 -19.97
N ALA A 449 -2.06 -14.94 -21.18
CA ALA A 449 -1.30 -15.89 -22.01
C ALA A 449 0.12 -15.39 -22.33
N ASN A 450 0.29 -14.08 -22.52
CA ASN A 450 1.58 -13.47 -22.77
C ASN A 450 2.43 -13.45 -21.49
N THR A 451 1.87 -13.02 -20.36
CA THR A 451 2.59 -13.00 -19.08
C THR A 451 2.89 -14.39 -18.54
N ASP A 452 2.07 -15.40 -18.88
CA ASP A 452 2.32 -16.80 -18.50
C ASP A 452 3.59 -17.34 -19.16
N LYS A 453 3.90 -16.88 -20.37
CA LYS A 453 5.15 -17.22 -21.08
C LYS A 453 6.37 -16.52 -20.47
N LEU A 454 6.21 -15.41 -19.75
CA LEU A 454 7.36 -14.69 -19.16
C LEU A 454 7.73 -15.26 -17.79
N ALA A 455 9.02 -15.32 -17.46
CA ALA A 455 9.47 -15.79 -16.16
C ALA A 455 9.02 -14.85 -15.03
N ALA A 456 8.69 -15.41 -13.87
CA ALA A 456 8.19 -14.62 -12.73
C ALA A 456 9.28 -13.77 -12.04
N GLY A 457 10.56 -14.02 -12.37
CA GLY A 457 11.70 -13.27 -11.84
C GLY A 457 12.12 -12.09 -12.73
N ASP A 458 11.46 -11.86 -13.85
CA ASP A 458 11.77 -10.78 -14.79
C ASP A 458 11.03 -9.50 -14.42
N GLN A 459 11.69 -8.35 -14.58
CA GLN A 459 11.03 -7.06 -14.56
C GLN A 459 10.18 -6.89 -15.84
N ILE A 460 8.87 -6.68 -15.69
CA ILE A 460 7.93 -6.53 -16.80
C ILE A 460 7.27 -5.15 -16.73
N THR A 461 7.45 -4.37 -17.79
CA THR A 461 6.83 -3.07 -17.96
C THR A 461 5.82 -3.12 -19.11
N VAL A 462 4.64 -2.57 -18.92
CA VAL A 462 3.68 -2.36 -20.01
C VAL A 462 3.85 -0.96 -20.55
N VAL A 463 4.29 -0.84 -21.81
CA VAL A 463 4.45 0.42 -22.53
C VAL A 463 3.45 0.48 -23.68
N ASP A 464 2.44 1.35 -23.58
CA ASP A 464 1.43 1.51 -24.63
C ASP A 464 0.81 2.92 -24.61
N THR A 465 -0.13 3.20 -25.49
CA THR A 465 -0.94 4.41 -25.48
C THR A 465 -1.87 4.44 -24.26
N SER A 466 -2.11 5.62 -23.67
CA SER A 466 -3.09 5.79 -22.58
C SER A 466 -4.46 5.18 -22.86
N ALA A 467 -4.93 5.20 -24.13
CA ALA A 467 -6.21 4.60 -24.50
C ALA A 467 -6.22 3.07 -24.34
N ASN A 468 -5.15 2.40 -24.77
CA ASN A 468 -5.00 0.94 -24.61
C ASN A 468 -4.81 0.58 -23.13
N ILE A 469 -4.01 1.35 -22.38
CA ILE A 469 -3.82 1.14 -20.94
C ILE A 469 -5.15 1.29 -20.18
N ASN A 470 -5.88 2.39 -20.39
CA ASN A 470 -7.17 2.63 -19.73
C ASN A 470 -8.19 1.52 -20.00
N SER A 471 -8.23 1.03 -21.24
CA SER A 471 -9.14 -0.06 -21.62
C SER A 471 -8.82 -1.39 -20.92
N ASN A 472 -7.59 -1.58 -20.43
CA ASN A 472 -7.09 -2.81 -19.83
C ASN A 472 -6.72 -2.67 -18.34
N LEU A 473 -6.95 -1.51 -17.73
CA LEU A 473 -6.34 -1.11 -16.47
C LEU A 473 -6.62 -2.09 -15.32
N THR A 474 -7.85 -2.62 -15.24
CA THR A 474 -8.23 -3.64 -14.26
C THR A 474 -7.40 -4.92 -14.39
N ALA A 475 -7.19 -5.42 -15.62
CA ALA A 475 -6.42 -6.63 -15.86
C ALA A 475 -4.92 -6.42 -15.63
N LEU A 476 -4.41 -5.23 -15.96
CA LEU A 476 -3.01 -4.84 -15.74
C LEU A 476 -2.68 -4.79 -14.24
N PHE A 477 -3.54 -4.17 -13.43
CA PHE A 477 -3.34 -4.10 -11.98
C PHE A 477 -3.44 -5.48 -11.31
N ALA A 478 -4.38 -6.33 -11.76
CA ALA A 478 -4.56 -7.68 -11.22
C ALA A 478 -3.41 -8.64 -11.54
N ASN A 479 -2.59 -8.36 -12.56
CA ASN A 479 -1.50 -9.25 -12.95
C ASN A 479 -0.28 -9.08 -12.03
N ALA A 480 0.06 -10.12 -11.28
CA ALA A 480 1.16 -10.11 -10.31
C ALA A 480 2.56 -10.06 -10.95
N LYS A 481 2.69 -10.45 -12.23
CA LYS A 481 3.96 -10.39 -12.95
C LYS A 481 4.26 -9.01 -13.55
N ILE A 482 3.28 -8.09 -13.58
CA ILE A 482 3.50 -6.73 -14.11
C ILE A 482 4.01 -5.84 -12.98
N ASP A 483 5.21 -5.30 -13.16
CA ASP A 483 5.86 -4.40 -12.21
C ASP A 483 5.52 -2.94 -12.48
N SER A 484 5.53 -2.53 -13.74
CA SER A 484 5.34 -1.14 -14.15
C SER A 484 4.41 -1.01 -15.36
N ILE A 485 3.69 0.10 -15.42
CA ILE A 485 2.78 0.49 -16.50
C ILE A 485 3.16 1.94 -16.82
N ASP A 486 3.54 2.18 -18.06
CA ASP A 486 4.06 3.46 -18.53
C ASP A 486 3.33 3.84 -19.82
N SER A 487 2.66 4.99 -19.83
CA SER A 487 2.05 5.47 -21.05
C SER A 487 3.10 6.09 -21.95
N SER A 488 3.11 5.69 -23.22
CA SER A 488 3.83 6.42 -24.28
C SER A 488 3.27 7.81 -24.56
N GLN A 489 2.12 8.15 -23.94
CA GLN A 489 1.44 9.45 -24.04
C GLN A 489 1.26 10.05 -22.64
N ASN A 490 2.36 10.35 -21.97
CA ASN A 490 2.45 10.93 -20.62
C ASN A 490 1.48 12.10 -20.34
N THR A 491 1.02 12.83 -21.37
CA THR A 491 0.09 13.97 -21.25
C THR A 491 -1.38 13.59 -21.43
N THR A 492 -1.70 12.33 -21.70
CA THR A 492 -3.08 11.84 -21.84
C THR A 492 -3.41 11.02 -20.61
N ALA A 493 -4.41 11.46 -19.85
CA ALA A 493 -4.73 10.90 -18.55
C ALA A 493 -4.98 9.38 -18.55
N LEU A 494 -4.37 8.72 -17.56
CA LEU A 494 -4.76 7.39 -17.11
C LEU A 494 -5.87 7.54 -16.07
N ASN A 495 -7.01 6.90 -16.32
CA ASN A 495 -8.24 7.10 -15.55
C ASN A 495 -8.42 5.97 -14.53
N LEU A 496 -8.26 6.30 -13.25
CA LEU A 496 -8.42 5.38 -12.13
C LEU A 496 -9.80 5.56 -11.49
N THR A 497 -10.33 4.50 -10.90
CA THR A 497 -11.50 4.57 -10.02
C THR A 497 -11.07 4.83 -8.57
N ALA A 498 -11.86 5.55 -7.79
CA ALA A 498 -11.65 5.82 -6.36
C ALA A 498 -12.01 4.62 -5.47
N ALA A 499 -11.47 3.43 -5.79
CA ALA A 499 -11.73 2.19 -5.06
C ALA A 499 -10.76 1.98 -3.89
N GLN A 500 -11.30 1.79 -2.68
CA GLN A 500 -10.52 1.59 -1.46
C GLN A 500 -9.83 0.22 -1.44
N GLY A 501 -8.56 0.18 -1.05
CA GLY A 501 -7.82 -1.04 -0.69
C GLY A 501 -6.63 -1.41 -1.58
N ILE A 502 -6.59 -0.88 -2.82
CA ILE A 502 -5.49 -1.14 -3.77
C ILE A 502 -4.93 0.13 -4.41
N LEU A 503 -5.42 1.33 -4.04
CA LEU A 503 -5.01 2.59 -4.68
C LEU A 503 -3.49 2.78 -4.65
N THR A 504 -2.84 2.62 -3.50
CA THR A 504 -1.38 2.72 -3.38
C THR A 504 -0.68 1.71 -4.29
N ALA A 505 -1.06 0.43 -4.22
CA ALA A 505 -0.49 -0.62 -5.05
C ALA A 505 -0.67 -0.37 -6.56
N ASN A 506 -1.83 0.15 -6.96
CA ASN A 506 -2.13 0.50 -8.34
C ASN A 506 -1.30 1.70 -8.80
N THR A 507 -1.23 2.76 -8.00
CA THR A 507 -0.40 3.92 -8.33
C THR A 507 1.08 3.63 -8.29
N ASP A 508 1.54 2.66 -7.48
CA ASP A 508 2.93 2.23 -7.43
C ASP A 508 3.36 1.58 -8.75
N LYS A 509 2.45 0.83 -9.38
CA LYS A 509 2.64 0.27 -10.72
C LYS A 509 2.66 1.31 -11.84
N LEU A 510 2.13 2.51 -11.65
CA LEU A 510 2.11 3.54 -12.71
C LEU A 510 3.43 4.33 -12.74
N ALA A 511 3.93 4.65 -13.93
CA ALA A 511 5.12 5.47 -14.10
C ALA A 511 4.91 6.89 -13.56
N ALA A 512 5.93 7.46 -12.91
CA ALA A 512 5.84 8.79 -12.30
C ALA A 512 5.70 9.95 -13.32
N GLY A 513 5.95 9.68 -14.61
CA GLY A 513 5.80 10.66 -15.67
C GLY A 513 4.41 10.69 -16.30
N ASP A 514 3.49 9.81 -15.90
CA ASP A 514 2.15 9.73 -16.48
C ASP A 514 1.19 10.70 -15.80
N GLN A 515 0.32 11.33 -16.59
CA GLN A 515 -0.82 12.07 -16.07
C GLN A 515 -1.87 11.10 -15.53
N ILE A 516 -2.23 11.23 -14.26
CA ILE A 516 -3.14 10.34 -13.56
C ILE A 516 -4.37 11.13 -13.09
N THR A 517 -5.53 10.74 -13.60
CA THR A 517 -6.83 11.28 -13.21
C THR A 517 -7.63 10.20 -12.48
N VAL A 518 -8.18 10.54 -11.32
CA VAL A 518 -9.18 9.71 -10.64
C VAL A 518 -10.55 10.16 -11.11
N LEU A 519 -11.26 9.30 -11.85
CA LEU A 519 -12.59 9.54 -12.39
C LEU A 519 -13.59 8.57 -11.77
N ASP A 520 -14.45 9.06 -10.89
CA ASP A 520 -15.42 8.23 -10.16
C ASP A 520 -16.63 9.06 -9.69
N THR A 521 -17.59 8.43 -9.00
CA THR A 521 -18.71 9.10 -8.33
C THR A 521 -18.22 9.97 -7.17
N SER A 522 -18.94 11.05 -6.87
CA SER A 522 -18.61 11.94 -5.76
C SER A 522 -18.60 11.19 -4.42
N ALA A 523 -19.45 10.18 -4.26
CA ALA A 523 -19.49 9.34 -3.06
C ALA A 523 -18.17 8.55 -2.86
N ASN A 524 -17.65 7.92 -3.92
CA ASN A 524 -16.39 7.17 -3.85
C ASN A 524 -15.20 8.11 -3.62
N ILE A 525 -15.19 9.28 -4.26
CA ILE A 525 -14.17 10.31 -4.05
C ILE A 525 -14.17 10.77 -2.59
N ASN A 526 -15.33 11.15 -2.05
CA ASN A 526 -15.47 11.61 -0.67
C ASN A 526 -14.98 10.58 0.35
N ASN A 527 -15.32 9.30 0.15
CA ASN A 527 -14.89 8.22 1.05
C ASN A 527 -13.36 8.01 1.06
N ASN A 528 -12.65 8.42 0.01
CA ASN A 528 -11.21 8.17 -0.17
C ASN A 528 -10.37 9.46 -0.17
N LEU A 529 -10.98 10.62 0.09
CA LEU A 529 -10.43 11.94 -0.18
C LEU A 529 -9.04 12.17 0.45
N THR A 530 -8.85 11.75 1.71
CA THR A 530 -7.56 11.84 2.40
C THR A 530 -6.45 11.08 1.68
N ALA A 531 -6.73 9.86 1.20
CA ALA A 531 -5.76 9.04 0.48
C ALA A 531 -5.47 9.60 -0.92
N LEU A 532 -6.49 10.12 -1.60
CA LEU A 532 -6.37 10.73 -2.92
C LEU A 532 -5.47 11.99 -2.88
N PHE A 533 -5.67 12.86 -1.89
CA PHE A 533 -4.85 14.06 -1.73
C PHE A 533 -3.41 13.74 -1.31
N ALA A 534 -3.21 12.74 -0.45
CA ALA A 534 -1.88 12.33 0.00
C ALA A 534 -1.03 11.69 -1.11
N ASN A 535 -1.65 11.15 -2.17
CA ASN A 535 -0.92 10.49 -3.24
C ASN A 535 -0.28 11.50 -4.20
N ALA A 536 1.04 11.55 -4.24
CA ALA A 536 1.80 12.49 -5.06
C ALA A 536 1.72 12.20 -6.57
N LYS A 537 1.38 10.97 -6.97
CA LYS A 537 1.22 10.60 -8.38
C LYS A 537 -0.14 10.98 -8.95
N ILE A 538 -1.14 11.31 -8.13
CA ILE A 538 -2.45 11.76 -8.63
C ILE A 538 -2.38 13.24 -8.99
N ASP A 539 -2.63 13.57 -10.26
CA ASP A 539 -2.66 14.94 -10.76
C ASP A 539 -4.06 15.56 -10.65
N SER A 540 -5.09 14.81 -11.01
CA SER A 540 -6.47 15.30 -11.07
C SER A 540 -7.45 14.31 -10.45
N ILE A 541 -8.51 14.83 -9.86
CA ILE A 541 -9.65 14.10 -9.30
C ILE A 541 -10.87 14.78 -9.90
N ASP A 542 -11.69 14.01 -10.60
CA ASP A 542 -12.84 14.49 -11.37
C ASP A 542 -14.04 13.60 -11.05
N SER A 543 -15.16 14.19 -10.66
CA SER A 543 -16.39 13.43 -10.46
C SER A 543 -17.09 13.17 -11.79
N ASN A 544 -17.67 11.98 -11.96
CA ASN A 544 -18.64 11.74 -13.03
C ASN A 544 -20.06 12.23 -12.68
N GLU A 545 -20.24 12.73 -11.45
CA GLU A 545 -21.46 13.30 -10.90
C GLU A 545 -21.22 14.77 -10.53
N ASN A 546 -20.76 15.59 -11.48
CA ASN A 546 -20.36 17.00 -11.27
C ASN A 546 -21.31 17.87 -10.41
N THR A 547 -22.57 17.46 -10.25
CA THR A 547 -23.60 18.13 -9.42
C THR A 547 -23.64 17.66 -7.96
N THR A 548 -23.07 16.50 -7.63
CA THR A 548 -23.00 15.94 -6.28
C THR A 548 -21.74 16.44 -5.60
N ALA A 549 -21.89 17.05 -4.43
CA ALA A 549 -20.79 17.71 -3.74
C ALA A 549 -19.63 16.79 -3.35
N ILE A 550 -18.41 17.25 -3.62
CA ILE A 550 -17.18 16.79 -2.98
C ILE A 550 -16.98 17.62 -1.70
N ASN A 551 -16.94 16.95 -0.56
CA ASN A 551 -16.93 17.58 0.77
C ASN A 551 -15.52 17.68 1.32
N LEU A 552 -15.01 18.91 1.44
CA LEU A 552 -13.71 19.23 2.01
C LEU A 552 -13.83 19.68 3.46
N THR A 553 -12.74 19.56 4.22
CA THR A 553 -12.58 20.21 5.54
C THR A 553 -11.81 21.52 5.39
N ALA A 554 -12.07 22.50 6.24
CA ALA A 554 -11.40 23.79 6.26
C ALA A 554 -9.99 23.67 6.89
N ALA A 555 -8.99 23.27 6.09
CA ALA A 555 -7.60 23.08 6.54
C ALA A 555 -6.61 24.04 5.86
N GLN A 556 -6.02 24.95 6.64
CA GLN A 556 -5.20 26.08 6.15
C GLN A 556 -3.94 25.67 5.38
N GLY A 557 -3.36 24.51 5.69
CA GLY A 557 -2.04 24.10 5.19
C GLY A 557 -2.02 23.47 3.80
N ILE A 558 -3.17 23.00 3.31
CA ILE A 558 -3.24 22.20 2.07
C ILE A 558 -4.42 22.55 1.17
N LEU A 559 -5.25 23.55 1.52
CA LEU A 559 -6.46 23.89 0.79
C LEU A 559 -6.20 24.12 -0.70
N THR A 560 -5.24 24.98 -1.05
CA THR A 560 -4.89 25.25 -2.45
C THR A 560 -4.46 23.98 -3.18
N ALA A 561 -3.52 23.22 -2.59
CA ALA A 561 -3.03 21.97 -3.19
C ALA A 561 -4.16 20.92 -3.40
N ASN A 562 -5.06 20.80 -2.43
CA ASN A 562 -6.20 19.89 -2.52
C ASN A 562 -7.19 20.35 -3.60
N THR A 563 -7.53 21.63 -3.63
CA THR A 563 -8.43 22.16 -4.66
C THR A 563 -7.81 22.17 -6.04
N ASP A 564 -6.49 22.31 -6.17
CA ASP A 564 -5.79 22.26 -7.45
C ASP A 564 -5.93 20.89 -8.10
N LYS A 565 -5.94 19.83 -7.30
CA LYS A 565 -6.21 18.46 -7.75
C LYS A 565 -7.67 18.21 -8.15
N LEU A 566 -8.64 19.00 -7.69
CA LEU A 566 -10.05 18.78 -8.05
C LEU A 566 -10.38 19.41 -9.40
N ALA A 567 -11.23 18.77 -10.20
CA ALA A 567 -11.67 19.32 -11.47
C ALA A 567 -12.52 20.58 -11.26
N ALA A 568 -12.34 21.59 -12.10
CA ALA A 568 -13.08 22.86 -11.99
C ALA A 568 -14.58 22.74 -12.31
N GLY A 569 -15.00 21.60 -12.86
CA GLY A 569 -16.41 21.32 -13.17
C GLY A 569 -17.17 20.65 -12.04
N ASP A 570 -16.49 20.27 -10.94
CA ASP A 570 -17.10 19.59 -9.80
C ASP A 570 -17.72 20.56 -8.82
N GLN A 571 -18.87 20.19 -8.25
CA GLN A 571 -19.46 20.87 -7.11
C GLN A 571 -18.59 20.61 -5.86
N ILE A 572 -17.99 21.66 -5.29
CA ILE A 572 -17.11 21.55 -4.10
C ILE A 572 -17.74 22.29 -2.94
N THR A 573 -17.97 21.56 -1.84
CA THR A 573 -18.49 22.11 -0.58
C THR A 573 -17.47 21.94 0.53
N VAL A 574 -17.25 22.97 1.34
CA VAL A 574 -16.43 22.87 2.55
C VAL A 574 -17.36 22.69 3.74
N VAL A 575 -17.24 21.55 4.43
CA VAL A 575 -18.01 21.21 5.63
C VAL A 575 -17.07 21.09 6.82
N ASP A 576 -17.16 22.00 7.77
CA ASP A 576 -16.31 22.02 8.97
C ASP A 576 -16.97 22.78 10.13
N THR A 577 -16.30 22.87 11.27
CA THR A 577 -16.72 23.71 12.40
C THR A 577 -16.64 25.20 12.04
N SER A 578 -17.52 26.02 12.61
CA SER A 578 -17.49 27.47 12.40
C SER A 578 -16.14 28.07 12.79
N ALA A 579 -15.45 27.52 13.80
CA ALA A 579 -14.11 27.94 14.19
C ALA A 579 -13.07 27.72 13.07
N ASN A 580 -13.05 26.54 12.45
CA ASN A 580 -12.14 26.25 11.35
C ASN A 580 -12.48 27.08 10.10
N ILE A 581 -13.77 27.25 9.79
CA ILE A 581 -14.22 28.10 8.69
C ILE A 581 -13.75 29.54 8.90
N ASN A 582 -13.99 30.12 10.09
CA ASN A 582 -13.57 31.48 10.43
C ASN A 582 -12.06 31.68 10.31
N ASN A 583 -11.26 30.71 10.79
CA ASN A 583 -9.81 30.78 10.70
C ASN A 583 -9.28 30.78 9.25
N ASN A 584 -10.05 30.23 8.30
CA ASN A 584 -9.64 30.03 6.91
C ASN A 584 -10.42 30.91 5.91
N LEU A 585 -11.30 31.77 6.40
CA LEU A 585 -12.36 32.40 5.65
C LEU A 585 -11.87 33.15 4.39
N THR A 586 -10.78 33.91 4.54
CA THR A 586 -10.14 34.62 3.41
C THR A 586 -9.71 33.68 2.30
N ALA A 587 -9.10 32.53 2.64
CA ALA A 587 -8.64 31.55 1.66
C ALA A 587 -9.81 30.81 1.01
N LEU A 588 -10.85 30.50 1.78
CA LEU A 588 -12.06 29.84 1.30
C LEU A 588 -12.81 30.70 0.27
N PHE A 589 -12.99 31.99 0.56
CA PHE A 589 -13.66 32.91 -0.36
C PHE A 589 -12.83 33.20 -1.60
N ALA A 590 -11.51 33.33 -1.48
CA ALA A 590 -10.62 33.56 -2.61
C ALA A 590 -10.55 32.36 -3.58
N ASN A 591 -10.87 31.15 -3.13
CA ASN A 591 -10.79 29.97 -3.98
C ASN A 591 -11.98 29.89 -4.95
N ALA A 592 -11.70 30.01 -6.25
CA ALA A 592 -12.72 30.01 -7.29
C ALA A 592 -13.40 28.65 -7.50
N LYS A 593 -12.76 27.54 -7.09
CA LYS A 593 -13.33 26.19 -7.20
C LYS A 593 -14.29 25.86 -6.05
N ILE A 594 -14.29 26.61 -4.96
CA ILE A 594 -15.20 26.37 -3.83
C ILE A 594 -16.54 27.04 -4.13
N ASP A 595 -17.59 26.23 -4.24
CA ASP A 595 -18.95 26.69 -4.51
C ASP A 595 -19.71 27.01 -3.23
N SER A 596 -19.58 26.15 -2.21
CA SER A 596 -20.32 26.27 -0.97
C SER A 596 -19.46 26.02 0.26
N ILE A 597 -19.78 26.69 1.36
CA ILE A 597 -19.18 26.57 2.68
C ILE A 597 -20.36 26.40 3.65
N ASP A 598 -20.35 25.32 4.41
CA ASP A 598 -21.42 24.92 5.30
C ASP A 598 -20.83 24.56 6.66
N SER A 599 -21.30 25.18 7.74
CA SER A 599 -20.86 24.80 9.07
C SER A 599 -21.57 23.53 9.53
N ASN A 600 -20.85 22.63 10.21
CA ASN A 600 -21.49 21.56 10.99
C ASN A 600 -21.99 22.06 12.37
N GLU A 601 -21.76 23.34 12.68
CA GLU A 601 -22.16 24.06 13.87
C GLU A 601 -23.05 25.25 13.49
N ASN A 602 -24.21 25.00 12.87
CA ASN A 602 -25.14 26.02 12.37
C ASN A 602 -25.53 27.11 13.40
N THR A 603 -25.30 26.89 14.70
CA THR A 603 -25.56 27.84 15.79
C THR A 603 -24.35 28.69 16.19
N THR A 604 -23.14 28.33 15.75
CA THR A 604 -21.91 29.06 16.01
C THR A 604 -21.63 30.02 14.86
N ALA A 605 -21.44 31.30 15.16
CA ALA A 605 -21.33 32.34 14.14
C ALA A 605 -20.12 32.17 13.20
N ILE A 606 -20.36 32.38 11.90
CA ILE A 606 -19.35 32.71 10.90
C ILE A 606 -19.24 34.24 10.83
N ASN A 607 -18.06 34.78 11.09
CA ASN A 607 -17.83 36.21 11.25
C ASN A 607 -17.31 36.84 9.95
N LEU A 608 -18.07 37.75 9.37
CA LEU A 608 -17.74 38.50 8.15
C LEU A 608 -17.37 39.96 8.46
N THR A 609 -16.71 40.63 7.52
CA THR A 609 -16.47 42.09 7.57
C THR A 609 -17.45 42.85 6.68
N ALA A 610 -17.70 44.11 7.01
CA ALA A 610 -18.72 44.97 6.38
C ALA A 610 -18.18 45.65 5.11
N ALA A 611 -18.09 44.90 4.01
CA ALA A 611 -17.68 45.42 2.70
C ALA A 611 -18.59 44.94 1.56
N GLN A 612 -19.40 45.84 0.97
CA GLN A 612 -20.50 45.46 0.07
C GLN A 612 -20.11 44.53 -1.08
N GLY A 613 -19.04 44.85 -1.82
CA GLY A 613 -18.64 44.10 -3.01
C GLY A 613 -18.12 42.69 -2.71
N ILE A 614 -17.57 42.49 -1.51
CA ILE A 614 -17.00 41.22 -1.06
C ILE A 614 -18.08 40.41 -0.33
N LEU A 615 -18.93 41.07 0.46
CA LEU A 615 -19.98 40.47 1.27
C LEU A 615 -21.01 39.70 0.42
N THR A 616 -21.50 40.26 -0.68
CA THR A 616 -22.46 39.55 -1.53
C THR A 616 -21.84 38.25 -2.07
N ALA A 617 -20.66 38.32 -2.66
CA ALA A 617 -19.96 37.14 -3.18
C ALA A 617 -19.63 36.10 -2.07
N ASN A 618 -19.25 36.57 -0.88
CA ASN A 618 -18.94 35.72 0.26
C ASN A 618 -20.20 35.02 0.80
N THR A 619 -21.28 35.77 1.00
CA THR A 619 -22.55 35.23 1.51
C THR A 619 -23.22 34.29 0.52
N ASP A 620 -23.00 34.46 -0.79
CA ASP A 620 -23.48 33.51 -1.81
C ASP A 620 -22.87 32.12 -1.61
N LYS A 621 -21.60 32.04 -1.20
CA LYS A 621 -20.90 30.79 -0.88
C LYS A 621 -21.34 30.15 0.44
N LEU A 622 -21.83 30.92 1.41
CA LEU A 622 -22.22 30.38 2.72
C LEU A 622 -23.58 29.66 2.65
N ALA A 623 -23.75 28.57 3.39
CA ALA A 623 -25.01 27.85 3.46
C ALA A 623 -26.08 28.70 4.16
N ALA A 624 -27.34 28.57 3.71
CA ALA A 624 -28.45 29.38 4.26
C ALA A 624 -28.85 28.98 5.69
N GLY A 625 -28.36 27.85 6.20
CA GLY A 625 -28.62 27.37 7.55
C GLY A 625 -27.58 27.81 8.58
N ASP A 626 -26.52 28.50 8.17
CA ASP A 626 -25.46 28.95 9.06
C ASP A 626 -25.81 30.26 9.77
N GLN A 627 -25.39 30.37 11.03
CA GLN A 627 -25.40 31.64 11.76
C GLN A 627 -24.31 32.56 11.19
N ILE A 628 -24.71 33.68 10.58
CA ILE A 628 -23.78 34.64 9.97
C ILE A 628 -23.84 35.97 10.71
N THR A 629 -22.68 36.38 11.25
CA THR A 629 -22.52 37.65 11.96
C THR A 629 -21.55 38.55 11.18
N VAL A 630 -21.92 39.80 10.97
CA VAL A 630 -20.99 40.82 10.46
C VAL A 630 -20.36 41.55 11.65
N VAL A 631 -19.05 41.44 11.81
CA VAL A 631 -18.26 42.12 12.85
C VAL A 631 -17.29 43.09 12.18
N ASP A 632 -17.52 44.39 12.37
CA ASP A 632 -16.66 45.44 11.80
C ASP A 632 -16.71 46.73 12.65
N THR A 633 -16.02 47.78 12.24
CA THR A 633 -16.15 49.12 12.80
C THR A 633 -17.53 49.71 12.47
N SER A 634 -18.09 50.53 13.37
CA SER A 634 -19.38 51.19 13.11
C SER A 634 -19.34 52.04 11.84
N ALA A 635 -18.18 52.59 11.46
CA ALA A 635 -18.02 53.37 10.22
C ALA A 635 -18.25 52.50 8.98
N ASN A 636 -17.65 51.30 8.93
CA ASN A 636 -17.83 50.36 7.82
C ASN A 636 -19.26 49.81 7.80
N ILE A 637 -19.84 49.49 8.96
CA ILE A 637 -21.24 49.06 9.08
C ILE A 637 -22.17 50.14 8.52
N ASN A 638 -22.04 51.38 8.97
CA ASN A 638 -22.86 52.51 8.50
C ASN A 638 -22.74 52.73 6.99
N SER A 639 -21.53 52.60 6.44
CA SER A 639 -21.31 52.76 4.99
C SER A 639 -21.98 51.67 4.14
N ASN A 640 -22.33 50.51 4.72
CA ASN A 640 -22.90 49.36 4.01
C ASN A 640 -24.30 48.95 4.52
N LEU A 641 -24.86 49.73 5.43
CA LEU A 641 -26.01 49.38 6.28
C LEU A 641 -27.24 48.90 5.50
N THR A 642 -27.63 49.64 4.45
CA THR A 642 -28.78 49.29 3.59
C THR A 642 -28.69 47.88 3.04
N ALA A 643 -27.49 47.47 2.63
CA ALA A 643 -27.28 46.20 1.97
C ALA A 643 -26.96 45.06 2.95
N LEU A 644 -26.39 45.37 4.12
CA LEU A 644 -26.33 44.46 5.27
C LEU A 644 -27.74 44.02 5.69
N PHE A 645 -28.68 44.97 5.83
CA PHE A 645 -30.05 44.64 6.20
C PHE A 645 -30.81 43.88 5.12
N ALA A 646 -30.59 44.22 3.84
CA ALA A 646 -31.22 43.55 2.70
C ALA A 646 -30.76 42.09 2.51
N ASN A 647 -29.60 41.70 3.04
CA ASN A 647 -29.11 40.34 2.91
C ASN A 647 -29.84 39.39 3.87
N ALA A 648 -30.59 38.44 3.30
CA ALA A 648 -31.38 37.49 4.07
C ALA A 648 -30.55 36.45 4.84
N LYS A 649 -29.30 36.21 4.43
CA LYS A 649 -28.39 35.27 5.11
C LYS A 649 -27.69 35.90 6.33
N ILE A 650 -27.75 37.21 6.53
CA ILE A 650 -27.14 37.87 7.69
C ILE A 650 -28.11 37.85 8.86
N ASP A 651 -27.70 37.21 9.96
CA ASP A 651 -28.48 37.11 11.19
C ASP A 651 -28.17 38.24 12.16
N SER A 652 -26.89 38.58 12.32
CA SER A 652 -26.43 39.57 13.29
C SER A 652 -25.39 40.51 12.70
N ILE A 653 -25.37 41.75 13.17
CA ILE A 653 -24.42 42.80 12.85
C ILE A 653 -23.97 43.36 14.20
N ASP A 654 -22.67 43.40 14.42
CA ASP A 654 -22.06 43.75 15.70
C ASP A 654 -20.88 44.70 15.46
N SER A 655 -20.88 45.86 16.10
CA SER A 655 -19.73 46.76 16.02
C SER A 655 -18.64 46.31 16.98
N SER A 656 -17.44 46.12 16.42
CA SER A 656 -16.23 45.86 17.20
C SER A 656 -15.87 46.98 18.19
N GLU A 657 -16.42 48.20 18.01
CA GLU A 657 -16.14 49.36 18.84
C GLU A 657 -17.18 49.58 19.93
N ASN A 658 -18.45 49.22 19.69
CA ASN A 658 -19.62 49.49 20.56
C ASN A 658 -19.80 50.97 21.01
N THR A 659 -18.94 51.90 20.58
CA THR A 659 -18.94 53.30 21.05
C THR A 659 -19.39 54.30 19.99
N THR A 660 -19.16 53.98 18.72
CA THR A 660 -19.54 54.83 17.60
C THR A 660 -20.95 54.43 17.15
N ALA A 661 -21.87 55.40 17.04
CA ALA A 661 -23.26 55.11 16.73
C ALA A 661 -23.46 54.47 15.35
N ILE A 662 -24.35 53.48 15.27
CA ILE A 662 -24.94 52.96 14.04
C ILE A 662 -26.17 53.83 13.73
N ASN A 663 -26.17 54.50 12.59
CA ASN A 663 -27.17 55.49 12.23
C ASN A 663 -28.27 54.87 11.37
N LEU A 664 -29.46 54.72 11.95
CA LEU A 664 -30.67 54.28 11.27
C LEU A 664 -31.47 55.48 10.76
N THR A 665 -32.31 55.29 9.75
CA THR A 665 -33.35 56.26 9.38
C THR A 665 -34.69 55.82 9.97
N ALA A 666 -35.56 56.76 10.31
CA ALA A 666 -36.88 56.54 10.91
C ALA A 666 -37.93 56.04 9.89
N GLY A 667 -37.53 55.51 8.75
CA GLY A 667 -38.41 55.13 7.65
C GLY A 667 -38.41 53.63 7.31
N GLN A 668 -39.63 53.13 7.01
CA GLN A 668 -39.99 51.90 6.26
C GLN A 668 -40.11 50.58 7.02
N GLY A 669 -41.27 50.31 7.67
CA GLY A 669 -41.97 49.00 7.78
C GLY A 669 -41.24 47.74 8.27
N ILE A 670 -39.94 47.82 8.51
CA ILE A 670 -38.96 46.73 8.73
C ILE A 670 -38.01 47.18 9.86
N LEU A 671 -38.24 48.34 10.49
CA LEU A 671 -37.35 48.89 11.53
C LEU A 671 -37.06 47.86 12.62
N THR A 672 -38.09 47.22 13.19
CA THR A 672 -37.93 46.14 14.17
C THR A 672 -37.05 45.01 13.65
N ALA A 673 -37.22 44.57 12.41
CA ALA A 673 -36.39 43.52 11.83
C ALA A 673 -34.93 43.98 11.58
N ASN A 674 -34.70 45.26 11.31
CA ASN A 674 -33.37 45.82 11.20
C ASN A 674 -32.70 45.94 12.59
N THR A 675 -33.41 46.45 13.60
CA THR A 675 -32.89 46.50 14.97
C THR A 675 -32.67 45.10 15.55
N ASP A 676 -33.49 44.11 15.18
CA ASP A 676 -33.33 42.71 15.59
C ASP A 676 -31.98 42.14 15.13
N LYS A 677 -31.51 42.54 13.94
CA LYS A 677 -30.19 42.17 13.40
C LYS A 677 -29.02 42.87 14.10
N LEU A 678 -29.22 43.97 14.83
CA LEU A 678 -28.13 44.68 15.51
C LEU A 678 -27.84 44.08 16.89
N ALA A 679 -26.57 44.04 17.31
CA ALA A 679 -26.19 43.56 18.63
C ALA A 679 -26.69 44.50 19.73
N ALA A 680 -27.11 43.95 20.87
CA ALA A 680 -27.67 44.74 21.97
C ALA A 680 -26.64 45.64 22.71
N GLY A 681 -25.35 45.46 22.42
CA GLY A 681 -24.26 46.27 22.97
C GLY A 681 -23.89 47.49 22.12
N ASP A 682 -24.40 47.56 20.88
CA ASP A 682 -24.12 48.64 19.95
C ASP A 682 -24.85 49.92 20.34
N GLN A 683 -24.20 51.06 20.12
CA GLN A 683 -24.87 52.37 20.18
C GLN A 683 -25.70 52.58 18.92
N ILE A 684 -27.01 52.74 19.05
CA ILE A 684 -27.95 52.89 17.93
C ILE A 684 -28.63 54.26 17.98
N THR A 685 -28.42 55.06 16.93
CA THR A 685 -29.03 56.37 16.76
C THR A 685 -29.96 56.37 15.56
N VAL A 686 -31.20 56.82 15.74
CA VAL A 686 -32.12 57.08 14.62
C VAL A 686 -32.00 58.53 14.20
N VAL A 687 -31.52 58.79 12.98
CA VAL A 687 -31.39 60.12 12.38
C VAL A 687 -32.32 60.24 11.17
N ASP A 688 -33.35 61.07 11.25
CA ASP A 688 -34.29 61.29 10.14
C ASP A 688 -35.04 62.62 10.28
N THR A 689 -35.80 62.99 9.26
CA THR A 689 -36.78 64.07 9.26
C THR A 689 -37.76 63.93 10.43
N SER A 690 -38.15 65.05 11.05
CA SER A 690 -39.12 65.02 12.17
C SER A 690 -40.45 64.42 11.75
N ALA A 691 -40.82 64.52 10.48
CA ALA A 691 -42.02 63.89 9.93
C ALA A 691 -41.96 62.35 10.01
N ASN A 692 -40.84 61.74 9.63
CA ASN A 692 -40.65 60.29 9.70
C ASN A 692 -40.55 59.81 11.15
N ILE A 693 -39.85 60.56 12.01
CA ILE A 693 -39.77 60.29 13.45
C ILE A 693 -41.18 60.30 14.06
N ASN A 694 -41.95 61.37 13.83
CA ASN A 694 -43.32 61.49 14.34
C ASN A 694 -44.22 60.35 13.85
N SER A 695 -44.07 59.91 12.60
CA SER A 695 -44.87 58.80 12.07
C SER A 695 -44.54 57.45 12.72
N ASN A 696 -43.36 57.27 13.34
CA ASN A 696 -42.87 55.99 13.86
C ASN A 696 -42.57 56.02 15.37
N LEU A 697 -42.88 57.14 16.03
CA LEU A 697 -42.49 57.47 17.40
C LEU A 697 -42.82 56.39 18.45
N THR A 698 -44.00 55.76 18.35
CA THR A 698 -44.41 54.67 19.24
C THR A 698 -43.49 53.46 19.11
N ALA A 699 -43.10 53.08 17.88
CA ALA A 699 -42.18 51.95 17.65
C ALA A 699 -40.76 52.30 18.09
N LEU A 700 -40.30 53.52 17.81
CA LEU A 700 -38.98 54.02 18.19
C LEU A 700 -38.76 54.01 19.71
N PHE A 701 -39.77 54.44 20.48
CA PHE A 701 -39.68 54.40 21.93
C PHE A 701 -39.75 53.00 22.51
N ALA A 702 -40.58 52.12 21.92
CA ALA A 702 -40.77 50.75 22.37
C ALA A 702 -39.54 49.86 22.15
N ASP A 703 -38.70 50.15 21.17
CA ASP A 703 -37.50 49.37 20.89
C ASP A 703 -36.41 49.66 21.93
N ALA A 704 -36.02 48.62 22.68
CA ALA A 704 -35.05 48.73 23.76
C ALA A 704 -33.61 48.92 23.27
N LYS A 705 -33.32 48.57 22.01
CA LYS A 705 -31.97 48.71 21.43
C LYS A 705 -31.70 50.13 20.92
N ILE A 706 -32.72 50.98 20.74
CA ILE A 706 -32.53 52.37 20.30
C ILE A 706 -32.11 53.23 21.49
N ASP A 707 -30.88 53.76 21.44
CA ASP A 707 -30.31 54.64 22.47
C ASP A 707 -30.71 56.10 22.27
N SER A 708 -30.66 56.58 21.03
CA SER A 708 -30.93 57.98 20.70
C SER A 708 -31.73 58.16 19.41
N ILE A 709 -32.51 59.23 19.36
CA ILE A 709 -33.35 59.66 18.26
C ILE A 709 -33.01 61.13 18.05
N ASN A 710 -32.62 61.50 16.84
CA ASN A 710 -32.22 62.83 16.48
C ASN A 710 -32.92 63.24 15.19
N SER A 711 -33.63 64.36 15.21
CA SER A 711 -34.15 64.96 13.99
C SER A 711 -32.99 65.42 13.11
N SER A 712 -33.08 65.27 11.79
CA SER A 712 -32.24 66.02 10.86
C SER A 712 -32.75 67.45 10.66
N GLU A 713 -33.93 67.74 11.20
CA GLU A 713 -34.68 68.99 11.08
C GLU A 713 -35.00 69.51 12.49
N ASP A 714 -34.00 69.87 13.30
CA ASP A 714 -34.11 70.34 14.69
C ASP A 714 -35.13 71.48 14.90
N THR A 715 -35.55 72.13 13.81
CA THR A 715 -36.54 73.21 13.79
C THR A 715 -38.00 72.74 13.76
N VAL A 716 -38.28 71.54 13.25
CA VAL A 716 -39.62 70.96 13.14
C VAL A 716 -39.88 70.11 14.38
N ALA A 717 -41.02 70.33 15.04
CA ALA A 717 -41.26 69.72 16.33
C ALA A 717 -41.60 68.23 16.24
N ILE A 718 -41.02 67.44 17.14
CA ILE A 718 -41.42 66.07 17.47
C ILE A 718 -42.65 66.15 18.39
N GLY A 719 -43.79 65.67 17.93
CA GLY A 719 -45.08 65.72 18.62
C GLY A 719 -45.32 64.47 19.47
N LEU A 720 -45.30 64.62 20.80
CA LEU A 720 -45.59 63.53 21.74
C LEU A 720 -47.05 63.55 22.17
N THR A 721 -47.64 62.39 22.40
CA THR A 721 -48.85 62.26 23.22
C THR A 721 -48.49 62.23 24.70
N THR A 722 -49.46 62.46 25.58
CA THR A 722 -49.29 62.36 27.04
C THR A 722 -48.83 60.99 27.51
N ALA A 723 -49.22 59.91 26.81
CA ALA A 723 -48.72 58.56 27.09
C ALA A 723 -47.25 58.35 26.66
N GLN A 724 -46.79 59.03 25.61
CA GLN A 724 -45.42 58.90 25.10
C GLN A 724 -44.42 59.75 25.89
N ALA A 725 -44.87 60.82 26.55
CA ALA A 725 -44.03 61.78 27.25
C ALA A 725 -43.61 61.27 28.65
N THR A 726 -42.88 60.16 28.68
CA THR A 726 -42.22 59.63 29.89
C THR A 726 -40.76 60.06 29.93
N ASN A 727 -40.16 60.19 31.11
CA ASN A 727 -38.73 60.55 31.22
C ASN A 727 -37.81 59.57 30.48
N ALA A 728 -38.15 58.28 30.46
CA ALA A 728 -37.38 57.27 29.72
C ALA A 728 -37.39 57.55 28.20
N ASN A 729 -38.54 57.92 27.63
CA ASN A 729 -38.65 58.23 26.21
C ASN A 729 -37.97 59.56 25.85
N LEU A 730 -38.11 60.57 26.71
CA LEU A 730 -37.50 61.88 26.51
C LEU A 730 -35.98 61.85 26.57
N LEU A 731 -35.39 60.94 27.35
CA LEU A 731 -33.95 60.72 27.39
C LEU A 731 -33.38 60.13 26.09
N LYS A 732 -34.23 59.50 25.26
CA LYS A 732 -33.84 59.04 23.92
C LYS A 732 -33.81 60.17 22.90
N LEU A 733 -34.52 61.29 23.11
CA LEU A 733 -34.53 62.40 22.15
C LEU A 733 -33.27 63.26 22.31
N SER A 734 -32.72 63.73 21.18
CA SER A 734 -31.59 64.65 21.17
C SER A 734 -31.95 65.94 21.91
N ALA A 735 -30.98 66.53 22.61
CA ALA A 735 -31.18 67.80 23.31
C ALA A 735 -31.38 68.98 22.35
N ASP A 736 -30.97 68.82 21.09
CA ASP A 736 -31.13 69.83 20.03
C ASP A 736 -32.52 69.74 19.35
N ASP A 737 -33.26 68.64 19.57
CA ASP A 737 -34.58 68.44 18.97
C ASP A 737 -35.65 69.30 19.61
N ARG A 738 -36.49 69.91 18.76
CA ARG A 738 -37.68 70.60 19.26
C ARG A 738 -38.79 69.61 19.61
N VAL A 739 -39.25 69.59 20.85
CA VAL A 739 -40.28 68.63 21.34
C VAL A 739 -41.57 69.36 21.74
N THR A 740 -42.71 68.90 21.22
CA THR A 740 -44.04 69.41 21.57
C THR A 740 -44.92 68.31 22.16
N LEU A 741 -45.45 68.51 23.37
CA LEU A 741 -46.43 67.62 23.99
C LEU A 741 -47.86 68.01 23.59
N ASN A 742 -48.58 67.15 22.87
CA ASN A 742 -49.99 67.32 22.56
C ASN A 742 -50.86 66.67 23.65
N ALA A 743 -51.38 67.48 24.57
CA ALA A 743 -52.23 67.02 25.68
C ALA A 743 -53.72 67.18 25.36
N ALA A 744 -54.51 66.15 25.70
CA ALA A 744 -55.96 66.22 25.67
C ALA A 744 -56.49 66.82 27.00
N GLY A 745 -57.69 67.39 26.96
CA GLY A 745 -58.31 67.96 28.17
C GLY A 745 -58.48 66.91 29.27
N GLY A 746 -57.92 67.16 30.45
CA GLY A 746 -57.97 66.25 31.60
C GLY A 746 -56.73 65.36 31.82
N ASP A 747 -55.72 65.42 30.94
CA ASP A 747 -54.47 64.70 31.12
C ASP A 747 -53.61 65.31 32.25
N SER A 748 -52.89 64.46 33.01
CA SER A 748 -51.94 64.86 34.06
C SER A 748 -50.55 64.35 33.73
N PHE A 749 -49.51 65.17 33.87
CA PHE A 749 -48.11 64.80 33.61
C PHE A 749 -47.17 65.33 34.70
N SER A 750 -46.09 64.58 34.98
CA SER A 750 -45.03 64.90 35.94
C SER A 750 -43.93 65.77 35.30
N PHE A 751 -42.89 66.15 36.05
CA PHE A 751 -41.73 66.88 35.52
C PHE A 751 -41.09 66.14 34.34
N LEU A 752 -41.17 66.76 33.16
CA LEU A 752 -40.58 66.28 31.91
C LEU A 752 -39.39 67.16 31.54
N THR A 753 -38.25 66.53 31.25
CA THR A 753 -37.05 67.18 30.69
C THR A 753 -37.12 67.15 29.15
N ASN A 754 -36.51 68.12 28.46
CA ASN A 754 -36.47 68.18 27.00
C ASN A 754 -37.86 68.25 26.31
N VAL A 755 -38.78 69.04 26.88
CA VAL A 755 -40.06 69.41 26.24
C VAL A 755 -40.10 70.92 26.07
N ASP A 756 -40.13 71.40 24.82
CA ASP A 756 -40.10 72.84 24.52
C ASP A 756 -41.47 73.49 24.53
N ARG A 757 -42.52 72.75 24.13
CA ARG A 757 -43.88 73.28 24.00
C ARG A 757 -44.93 72.26 24.42
N VAL A 758 -46.06 72.73 24.95
CA VAL A 758 -47.23 71.88 25.24
C VAL A 758 -48.42 72.43 24.47
N ASN A 759 -48.95 71.69 23.52
CA ASN A 759 -50.15 72.06 22.78
C ASN A 759 -51.38 71.49 23.48
N THR A 760 -52.34 72.36 23.81
CA THR A 760 -53.53 71.97 24.59
C THR A 760 -54.78 72.16 23.74
N GLY A 761 -55.48 71.06 23.45
CA GLY A 761 -56.73 71.08 22.67
C GLY A 761 -57.95 71.56 23.48
N ALA A 762 -57.80 71.77 24.79
CA ALA A 762 -58.86 72.21 25.69
C ALA A 762 -58.29 73.02 26.86
N SER A 763 -59.12 73.89 27.43
CA SER A 763 -58.79 74.91 28.44
C SER A 763 -58.31 74.39 29.80
N ASN A 764 -58.10 73.09 30.00
CA ASN A 764 -57.71 72.52 31.29
C ASN A 764 -56.59 71.48 31.13
N VAL A 765 -55.37 71.90 31.47
CA VAL A 765 -54.20 71.05 31.68
C VAL A 765 -53.67 71.31 33.07
N THR A 766 -53.58 70.26 33.88
CA THR A 766 -52.96 70.29 35.21
C THR A 766 -51.61 69.59 35.14
N GLY A 767 -50.52 70.35 35.14
CA GLY A 767 -49.16 69.82 35.18
C GLY A 767 -48.17 70.82 35.77
N ALA A 768 -47.24 70.33 36.60
CA ALA A 768 -46.11 71.11 37.10
C ALA A 768 -44.99 71.11 36.04
N ALA A 769 -44.68 72.29 35.48
CA ALA A 769 -43.64 72.45 34.47
C ALA A 769 -42.22 72.42 35.09
N SER A 770 -41.25 71.88 34.34
CA SER A 770 -39.84 71.76 34.74
C SER A 770 -39.07 73.07 34.63
N THR A 771 -37.83 73.06 35.12
CA THR A 771 -36.87 74.18 35.22
C THR A 771 -36.38 74.74 33.87
N SER A 772 -36.88 74.24 32.73
CA SER A 772 -36.65 74.79 31.39
C SER A 772 -38.00 75.13 30.75
N ALA A 773 -38.18 76.38 30.34
CA ALA A 773 -39.46 76.98 29.98
C ALA A 773 -40.18 76.27 28.81
N ALA A 774 -41.11 75.36 29.10
CA ALA A 774 -42.02 74.82 28.11
C ALA A 774 -43.15 75.84 27.81
N ALA A 775 -43.36 76.19 26.54
CA ALA A 775 -44.44 77.08 26.14
C ALA A 775 -45.76 76.33 25.88
N VAL A 776 -46.78 76.54 26.71
CA VAL A 776 -48.14 75.97 26.56
C VAL A 776 -48.96 76.77 25.53
N ASP A 777 -49.13 76.30 24.29
CA ASP A 777 -50.00 76.97 23.32
C ASP A 777 -51.46 76.53 23.52
N GLY A 778 -52.27 77.43 24.07
CA GLY A 778 -53.72 77.41 23.93
C GLY A 778 -54.08 78.47 22.88
N THR A 779 -54.85 78.09 21.86
CA THR A 779 -55.20 78.95 20.73
C THR A 779 -55.49 80.41 21.12
N ALA A 780 -54.68 81.31 20.56
CA ALA A 780 -54.84 82.76 20.49
C ALA A 780 -55.03 83.49 21.84
N GLY A 781 -53.92 83.84 22.50
CA GLY A 781 -53.87 85.07 23.29
C GLY A 781 -53.01 85.08 24.55
N ASN A 782 -52.69 83.94 25.14
CA ASN A 782 -52.04 83.92 26.45
C ASN A 782 -50.57 83.48 26.37
N GLN A 783 -49.68 84.46 26.59
CA GLN A 783 -48.22 84.38 26.49
C GLN A 783 -47.55 84.01 27.83
N TRP A 784 -48.29 83.37 28.72
CA TRP A 784 -47.89 83.14 30.11
C TRP A 784 -48.02 81.67 30.49
N PHE A 785 -46.94 81.12 31.04
CA PHE A 785 -46.90 79.77 31.62
C PHE A 785 -46.70 79.85 33.11
N PHE A 786 -47.22 78.88 33.86
CA PHE A 786 -47.00 78.80 35.29
C PHE A 786 -46.39 77.45 35.67
N ALA A 787 -45.45 77.46 36.60
CA ALA A 787 -44.92 76.27 37.26
C ALA A 787 -45.27 76.35 38.74
N ALA A 788 -45.83 75.30 39.31
CA ALA A 788 -46.13 75.22 40.74
C ALA A 788 -45.27 74.10 41.36
N ASP A 789 -44.36 74.46 42.26
CA ASP A 789 -43.71 73.52 43.16
C ASP A 789 -44.55 73.47 44.44
N VAL A 790 -45.30 72.38 44.63
CA VAL A 790 -46.17 72.19 45.80
C VAL A 790 -46.05 70.75 46.26
N GLY A 791 -45.49 70.56 47.45
CA GLY A 791 -45.57 69.30 48.19
C GLY A 791 -44.40 68.32 48.04
N GLY A 792 -43.17 68.73 48.37
CA GLY A 792 -42.07 67.76 48.53
C GLY A 792 -40.77 68.22 49.19
N ASP A 793 -40.56 69.53 49.37
CA ASP A 793 -39.30 70.12 49.84
C ASP A 793 -39.61 71.10 51.00
N SER A 794 -38.76 71.15 52.04
CA SER A 794 -38.95 72.01 53.22
C SER A 794 -38.60 73.50 53.01
N THR A 795 -38.35 73.91 51.77
CA THR A 795 -38.16 75.30 51.36
C THR A 795 -39.36 75.71 50.49
N ALA A 796 -39.82 76.95 50.68
CA ALA A 796 -41.17 77.40 50.34
C ALA A 796 -41.66 76.97 48.94
N ASP A 797 -42.90 76.47 48.88
CA ASP A 797 -43.62 76.15 47.66
C ASP A 797 -43.68 77.41 46.75
N GLU A 798 -43.43 77.31 45.44
CA GLU A 798 -43.38 78.47 44.54
C GLU A 798 -44.29 78.31 43.32
N LEU A 799 -45.07 79.35 43.00
CA LEU A 799 -45.80 79.50 41.74
C LEU A 799 -45.10 80.55 40.85
N THR A 800 -44.44 80.10 39.79
CA THR A 800 -43.66 80.97 38.89
C THR A 800 -44.36 81.17 37.56
N PHE A 801 -44.62 82.41 37.18
CA PHE A 801 -45.19 82.84 35.90
C PHE A 801 -44.09 83.27 34.92
N TYR A 802 -44.01 82.62 33.77
CA TYR A 802 -43.05 82.92 32.72
C TYR A 802 -43.74 83.62 31.56
N ASN A 803 -43.20 84.78 31.15
CA ASN A 803 -43.62 85.47 29.93
C ASN A 803 -42.66 85.14 28.79
N THR A 804 -43.17 84.49 27.75
CA THR A 804 -42.34 84.04 26.63
C THR A 804 -42.00 85.12 25.62
N ALA A 805 -42.69 86.26 25.62
CA ALA A 805 -42.33 87.38 24.76
C ALA A 805 -41.14 88.19 25.30
N THR A 806 -40.89 88.13 26.60
CA THR A 806 -39.85 88.93 27.28
C THR A 806 -38.78 88.11 27.97
N SER A 807 -38.88 86.77 27.95
CA SER A 807 -37.99 85.85 28.66
C SER A 807 -37.85 86.18 30.15
N SER A 808 -38.92 86.69 30.78
CA SER A 808 -38.92 87.11 32.18
C SER A 808 -39.84 86.22 33.02
N ALA A 809 -39.45 85.99 34.27
CA ALA A 809 -40.20 85.19 35.22
C ALA A 809 -40.65 86.06 36.40
N GLN A 810 -41.89 85.88 36.84
CA GLN A 810 -42.43 86.46 38.06
C GLN A 810 -42.79 85.33 39.02
N LYS A 811 -42.26 85.39 40.25
CA LYS A 811 -42.45 84.33 41.26
C LYS A 811 -43.43 84.77 42.32
N ILE A 812 -44.33 83.88 42.68
CA ILE A 812 -45.20 83.97 43.86
C ILE A 812 -44.80 82.86 44.81
N VAL A 813 -44.32 83.21 45.99
CA VAL A 813 -44.01 82.23 47.03
C VAL A 813 -45.32 81.86 47.72
N LEU A 814 -45.63 80.57 47.74
CA LEU A 814 -46.77 79.97 48.40
C LEU A 814 -46.34 79.40 49.75
N SER A 815 -47.17 79.56 50.77
CA SER A 815 -46.88 79.06 52.11
C SER A 815 -48.08 78.30 52.63
N GLY A 816 -47.87 77.04 53.00
CA GLY A 816 -48.93 76.17 53.53
C GLY A 816 -49.94 75.70 52.48
N VAL A 817 -49.64 75.87 51.18
CA VAL A 817 -50.47 75.35 50.09
C VAL A 817 -50.03 73.93 49.80
N THR A 818 -50.97 73.00 49.84
CA THR A 818 -50.74 71.56 49.60
C THR A 818 -51.07 71.12 48.18
N SER A 819 -51.88 71.89 47.45
CA SER A 819 -52.09 71.68 46.01
C SER A 819 -52.54 72.97 45.33
N VAL A 820 -52.14 73.14 44.07
CA VAL A 820 -52.60 74.21 43.17
C VAL A 820 -53.32 73.56 42.00
N SER A 821 -54.53 74.04 41.68
CA SER A 821 -55.27 73.63 40.49
C SER A 821 -55.75 74.86 39.72
N LEU A 822 -55.98 74.73 38.43
CA LEU A 822 -56.58 75.77 37.61
C LEU A 822 -57.98 75.31 37.21
N ASP A 823 -59.00 76.13 37.41
CA ASP A 823 -60.32 75.80 36.91
C ASP A 823 -60.53 76.22 35.45
N SER A 824 -61.67 75.81 34.89
CA SER A 824 -62.06 76.07 33.51
C SER A 824 -62.23 77.55 33.17
N ALA A 825 -62.27 78.45 34.17
CA ALA A 825 -62.31 79.89 33.97
C ALA A 825 -60.90 80.52 34.01
N GLY A 826 -59.85 79.72 34.19
CA GLY A 826 -58.47 80.18 34.32
C GLY A 826 -58.15 80.73 35.71
N VAL A 827 -58.93 80.38 36.73
CA VAL A 827 -58.71 80.81 38.12
C VAL A 827 -57.86 79.77 38.85
N PHE A 828 -56.82 80.23 39.54
CA PHE A 828 -56.00 79.39 40.41
C PHE A 828 -56.73 79.09 41.71
N ASN A 829 -56.96 77.82 41.97
CA ASN A 829 -57.50 77.30 43.21
C ASN A 829 -56.37 76.70 44.04
N LEU A 830 -55.98 77.41 45.09
CA LEU A 830 -55.00 76.98 46.09
C LEU A 830 -55.71 76.16 47.16
N THR A 831 -55.14 75.03 47.58
CA THR A 831 -55.71 74.20 48.66
C THR A 831 -54.67 73.96 49.76
N PRO A 832 -54.93 74.31 51.02
CA PRO A 832 -56.04 75.14 51.48
C PRO A 832 -56.02 76.54 50.81
N GLU A 833 -57.18 77.19 50.73
CA GLU A 833 -57.32 78.51 50.11
C GLU A 833 -56.48 79.53 50.88
N VAL A 834 -55.43 80.06 50.25
CA VAL A 834 -54.57 81.10 50.81
C VAL A 834 -54.80 82.36 49.98
N VAL A 835 -55.12 83.46 50.65
CA VAL A 835 -55.41 84.77 50.04
C VAL A 835 -54.15 85.48 49.59
#